data_AF-A0A177TBY8-F1
#
_entry.id   AF-A0A177TBY8-F1
#
_cell.length_a   1.000
_cell.length_b   1.000
_cell.length_c   1.000
_cell.angle_alpha   90.00
_cell.angle_beta   90.00
_cell.angle_gamma   90.00
#
_symmetry.space_group_name_H-M   'P 1'
#
loop_
_entity.id
_entity.type
_entity.pdbx_description
1 polymer ?
#
loop_
_entity_poly.entity_id
_entity_poly.type
_entity_poly.pdbx_seq_one_letter_code
_entity_poly.pdbx_strand_id
1 'polypeptide(L)'
;MSPAKVIQSAEAVQHPLDPPTAAEIESATQALRKWQTQNGITSPKFVVVLLHEPAKADVLSAIKWSGTVSKSNVSSFDEIDRLLEIHFINVLNGDAYEAYVQLNGSDTPTVRDVKKLPEGVQPSLTPEELCAAEQMIRTEPRVVKLAEEIGVKPEHIYADGWSIGWDTRFGRSRRIQQCLLFVREHKDANMYAHPLDFFPIVDNNTGELLAIDFPDHRTKTDGALTRATTSPPTEISFEVPEGRERIPPPKQDHEYLPEFTKTLPHSKTPNVPIEMRTDLKPLSVVQPEGVSFKRTGHILEWQRWKLHVGFHPREGIVLSTISYQDPDAPGASYAAPKERPLFYRLSLAEMVVPYGDPASPHYRKFAFDVGEYGLGFLANSLGLGCDCLGVIEYMDGIFTRHDGTAEVVKNAICIHEVDDGTMWKHTDFRVNGRGHAVRGRKLVISMACTVANYEYLIYWNLHNDGNIELEIKLTGILNLYLLAPNEPTGGFGTEVAPQVVAHYHQHLFSLRVDPMIDGQENSIVEQEIETMPEPTGSAENWAGNGFIATRRTLTTTGEGVRDANPLAERSWTFVNENSKHYASGKPVGYKLMAAGAMPRLLAKHDSITARRAPFSKHALWTLPYHDERKYPAGKYVPQTLEAPDDSIEKWVGDGKDSIQNTDIVSYITIGTTHIPRPEDFPVMPAETVRVMLKPVHFFSRNPALDIPSTADQKSMAANASGSNGTANGSNGQACCAH
;
A
#
# COMPACT_ATOMS: atom_id res chain seq x y z
N MET A 1 30.97 27.42 3.06
CA MET A 1 31.07 26.99 1.66
C MET A 1 29.73 26.43 1.28
N SER A 2 28.99 27.08 0.38
CA SER A 2 27.70 26.58 -0.10
C SER A 2 27.90 25.26 -0.83
N PRO A 3 27.10 24.20 -0.55
CA PRO A 3 27.13 23.02 -1.37
C PRO A 3 26.58 23.40 -2.75
N ALA A 4 27.39 23.17 -3.78
CA ALA A 4 26.98 23.33 -5.16
C ALA A 4 25.73 22.47 -5.42
N LYS A 5 24.68 23.08 -5.96
CA LYS A 5 23.56 22.34 -6.57
C LYS A 5 24.14 21.46 -7.68
N VAL A 6 24.34 20.18 -7.38
CA VAL A 6 24.51 19.16 -8.41
C VAL A 6 23.15 19.05 -9.08
N ILE A 7 23.02 19.65 -10.26
CA ILE A 7 21.90 19.38 -11.15
C ILE A 7 22.09 17.92 -11.58
N GLN A 8 21.31 17.03 -10.99
CA GLN A 8 21.27 15.62 -11.33
C GLN A 8 20.95 15.51 -12.83
N SER A 9 21.90 15.00 -13.61
CA SER A 9 21.67 14.68 -15.03
C SER A 9 20.44 13.77 -15.13
N ALA A 10 19.58 14.00 -16.13
CA ALA A 10 18.45 13.10 -16.41
C ALA A 10 18.94 11.64 -16.39
N GLU A 11 18.43 10.82 -15.47
CA GLU A 11 18.79 9.40 -15.40
C GLU A 11 18.34 8.75 -16.72
N ALA A 12 19.30 8.19 -17.46
CA ALA A 12 19.00 7.46 -18.68
C ALA A 12 18.29 6.15 -18.30
N VAL A 13 17.27 5.79 -19.08
CA VAL A 13 16.56 4.51 -18.97
C VAL A 13 17.55 3.37 -19.24
N GLN A 14 17.70 2.47 -18.27
CA GLN A 14 18.68 1.37 -18.32
C GLN A 14 18.03 -0.02 -18.19
N HIS A 15 16.76 -0.08 -17.78
CA HIS A 15 16.01 -1.32 -17.62
C HIS A 15 14.62 -1.20 -18.28
N PRO A 16 14.07 -2.29 -18.87
CA PRO A 16 12.74 -2.26 -19.51
C PRO A 16 11.59 -1.84 -18.60
N LEU A 17 11.76 -2.03 -17.28
CA LEU A 17 10.77 -1.67 -16.24
C LEU A 17 11.03 -0.30 -15.59
N ASP A 18 12.01 0.47 -16.07
CA ASP A 18 12.26 1.81 -15.52
C ASP A 18 11.06 2.73 -15.77
N PRO A 19 10.62 3.48 -14.74
CA PRO A 19 9.49 4.37 -14.84
C PRO A 19 9.72 5.46 -15.92
N PRO A 20 8.64 6.07 -16.44
CA PRO A 20 8.78 7.13 -17.43
C PRO A 20 9.55 8.32 -16.85
N THR A 21 10.53 8.82 -17.58
CA THR A 21 11.22 10.06 -17.20
C THR A 21 10.34 11.28 -17.47
N ALA A 22 10.66 12.44 -16.85
CA ALA A 22 9.94 13.68 -17.13
C ALA A 22 9.92 14.05 -18.63
N ALA A 23 11.05 13.87 -19.34
CA ALA A 23 11.14 14.13 -20.77
C ALA A 23 10.29 13.18 -21.61
N GLU A 24 10.17 11.92 -21.19
CA GLU A 24 9.32 10.93 -21.85
C GLU A 24 7.83 11.25 -21.68
N ILE A 25 7.43 11.67 -20.48
CA ILE A 25 6.05 12.13 -20.21
C ILE A 25 5.72 13.33 -21.09
N GLU A 26 6.53 14.39 -21.06
CA GLU A 26 6.28 15.62 -21.80
C GLU A 26 6.26 15.43 -23.32
N SER A 27 7.17 14.61 -23.85
CA SER A 27 7.21 14.32 -25.28
C SER A 27 6.01 13.46 -25.74
N ALA A 28 5.57 12.51 -24.92
CA ALA A 28 4.40 11.70 -25.21
C ALA A 28 3.09 12.49 -25.13
N THR A 29 2.91 13.33 -24.12
CA THR A 29 1.73 14.20 -23.98
C THR A 29 1.68 15.25 -25.09
N GLN A 30 2.83 15.76 -25.54
CA GLN A 30 2.91 16.66 -26.69
C GLN A 30 2.48 15.95 -28.00
N ALA A 31 2.96 14.73 -28.24
CA ALA A 31 2.56 13.95 -29.41
C ALA A 31 1.05 13.64 -29.40
N LEU A 32 0.52 13.25 -28.24
CA LEU A 32 -0.91 12.96 -28.07
C LEU A 32 -1.77 14.22 -28.20
N ARG A 33 -1.32 15.38 -27.71
CA ARG A 33 -2.03 16.66 -27.90
C ARG A 33 -2.18 17.05 -29.36
N LYS A 34 -1.14 16.81 -30.16
CA LYS A 34 -1.18 17.04 -31.62
C LYS A 34 -2.21 16.11 -32.28
N TRP A 35 -2.22 14.83 -31.90
CA TRP A 35 -3.21 13.87 -32.37
C TRP A 35 -4.64 14.24 -31.95
N GLN A 36 -4.86 14.65 -30.69
CA GLN A 36 -6.16 15.07 -30.16
C GLN A 36 -6.73 16.25 -30.98
N THR A 37 -5.90 17.25 -31.27
CA THR A 37 -6.29 18.40 -32.10
C THR A 37 -6.71 17.97 -33.50
N GLN A 38 -5.96 17.05 -34.13
CA GLN A 38 -6.26 16.53 -35.46
C GLN A 38 -7.55 15.70 -35.51
N ASN A 39 -7.96 15.11 -34.39
CA ASN A 39 -9.15 14.27 -34.27
C ASN A 39 -10.33 14.99 -33.58
N GLY A 40 -10.26 16.31 -33.43
CA GLY A 40 -11.38 17.11 -32.91
C GLY A 40 -11.64 16.96 -31.41
N ILE A 41 -10.69 16.43 -30.63
CA ILE A 41 -10.78 16.40 -29.17
C ILE A 41 -10.30 17.74 -28.62
N THR A 42 -11.24 18.56 -28.16
CA THR A 42 -10.98 19.88 -27.56
C THR A 42 -11.01 19.79 -26.04
N SER A 43 -10.16 20.58 -25.36
CA SER A 43 -10.06 20.62 -23.89
C SER A 43 -9.71 19.27 -23.22
N PRO A 44 -8.64 18.57 -23.66
CA PRO A 44 -8.18 17.38 -22.99
C PRO A 44 -7.57 17.72 -21.62
N LYS A 45 -7.92 16.94 -20.60
CA LYS A 45 -7.31 16.92 -19.28
C LYS A 45 -6.56 15.60 -19.13
N PHE A 46 -5.24 15.63 -19.01
CA PHE A 46 -4.44 14.43 -18.73
C PHE A 46 -4.68 13.97 -17.29
N VAL A 47 -4.82 12.66 -17.07
CA VAL A 47 -5.08 12.09 -15.75
C VAL A 47 -3.86 11.34 -15.26
N VAL A 48 -3.33 10.42 -16.06
CA VAL A 48 -2.13 9.66 -15.73
C VAL A 48 -1.35 9.28 -16.99
N VAL A 49 -0.03 9.24 -16.87
CA VAL A 49 0.89 8.64 -17.84
C VAL A 49 1.65 7.54 -17.11
N LEU A 50 1.53 6.31 -17.59
CA LEU A 50 2.13 5.12 -17.01
C LEU A 50 3.08 4.49 -18.02
N LEU A 51 4.13 3.82 -17.54
CA LEU A 51 4.82 2.82 -18.37
C LEU A 51 3.79 1.71 -18.66
N HIS A 52 3.54 1.44 -19.93
CA HIS A 52 2.90 0.18 -20.31
C HIS A 52 3.98 -0.89 -20.19
N GLU A 53 4.08 -1.51 -19.01
CA GLU A 53 5.13 -2.50 -18.73
C GLU A 53 5.15 -3.56 -19.86
N PRO A 54 6.33 -3.87 -20.44
CA PRO A 54 6.43 -4.87 -21.48
C PRO A 54 5.98 -6.26 -21.00
N ALA A 55 5.63 -7.12 -21.95
CA ALA A 55 5.27 -8.50 -21.64
C ALA A 55 6.39 -9.18 -20.82
N LYS A 56 6.02 -9.94 -19.79
CA LYS A 56 7.00 -10.61 -18.89
C LYS A 56 8.03 -11.41 -19.68
N ALA A 57 7.59 -12.17 -20.68
CA ALA A 57 8.49 -12.96 -21.53
C ALA A 57 9.58 -12.13 -22.21
N ASP A 58 9.25 -10.91 -22.66
CA ASP A 58 10.20 -10.00 -23.33
C ASP A 58 11.20 -9.42 -22.32
N VAL A 59 10.73 -9.00 -21.15
CA VAL A 59 11.60 -8.52 -20.06
C VAL A 59 12.60 -9.60 -19.66
N LEU A 60 12.09 -10.81 -19.38
CA LEU A 60 12.90 -11.96 -18.99
C LEU A 60 13.98 -12.30 -20.02
N SER A 61 13.63 -12.27 -21.31
CA SER A 61 14.55 -12.54 -22.41
C SER A 61 15.59 -11.43 -22.58
N ALA A 62 15.16 -10.15 -22.55
CA ALA A 62 16.04 -9.00 -22.73
C ALA A 62 17.11 -8.89 -21.64
N ILE A 63 16.77 -9.20 -20.39
CA ILE A 63 17.73 -9.18 -19.27
C ILE A 63 18.46 -10.53 -19.09
N LYS A 64 18.12 -11.53 -19.91
CA LYS A 64 18.65 -12.90 -19.85
C LYS A 64 18.52 -13.51 -18.44
N TRP A 65 17.34 -13.35 -17.83
CA TRP A 65 17.14 -13.78 -16.45
C TRP A 65 17.21 -15.30 -16.32
N SER A 66 17.81 -15.80 -15.24
CA SER A 66 17.94 -17.24 -15.02
C SER A 66 16.56 -17.89 -14.83
N GLY A 67 16.42 -19.16 -15.21
CA GLY A 67 15.15 -19.89 -15.06
C GLY A 67 14.01 -19.46 -15.99
N THR A 68 14.29 -18.61 -16.99
CA THR A 68 13.35 -18.23 -18.05
C THR A 68 13.06 -19.43 -18.96
N VAL A 69 11.78 -19.77 -19.11
CA VAL A 69 11.31 -20.82 -20.04
C VAL A 69 10.44 -20.27 -21.16
N SER A 70 9.82 -19.11 -20.94
CA SER A 70 9.02 -18.43 -21.96
C SER A 70 9.86 -18.04 -23.17
N LYS A 71 9.29 -18.22 -24.36
CA LYS A 71 9.94 -17.86 -25.62
C LYS A 71 9.55 -16.43 -25.99
N SER A 72 10.54 -15.58 -26.16
CA SER A 72 10.44 -14.29 -26.82
C SER A 72 11.48 -14.21 -27.94
N ASN A 73 11.19 -13.42 -28.97
CA ASN A 73 12.15 -13.12 -30.02
C ASN A 73 13.06 -11.93 -29.66
N VAL A 74 12.79 -11.26 -28.55
CA VAL A 74 13.57 -10.12 -28.04
C VAL A 74 14.87 -10.61 -27.43
N SER A 75 16.00 -10.03 -27.84
CA SER A 75 17.34 -10.37 -27.35
C SER A 75 17.99 -9.29 -26.48
N SER A 76 17.45 -8.07 -26.53
CA SER A 76 17.97 -6.88 -25.83
C SER A 76 16.86 -5.87 -25.54
N PHE A 77 17.13 -4.93 -24.63
CA PHE A 77 16.18 -3.88 -24.26
C PHE A 77 15.80 -2.98 -25.46
N ASP A 78 16.74 -2.71 -26.36
CA ASP A 78 16.52 -1.83 -27.52
C ASP A 78 15.49 -2.38 -28.53
N GLU A 79 15.19 -3.69 -28.45
CA GLU A 79 14.19 -4.37 -29.28
C GLU A 79 12.78 -4.33 -28.68
N ILE A 80 12.63 -3.89 -27.42
CA ILE A 80 11.33 -3.75 -26.75
C ILE A 80 10.73 -2.38 -27.09
N ASP A 81 9.49 -2.36 -27.57
CA ASP A 81 8.74 -1.11 -27.73
C ASP A 81 8.56 -0.43 -26.36
N ARG A 82 9.11 0.78 -26.21
CA ARG A 82 8.93 1.57 -24.99
C ARG A 82 7.63 2.36 -25.13
N LEU A 83 6.56 1.80 -24.55
CA LEU A 83 5.19 2.30 -24.65
C LEU A 83 4.77 3.00 -23.36
N LEU A 84 4.14 4.17 -23.49
CA LEU A 84 3.43 4.83 -22.40
C LEU A 84 1.92 4.68 -22.61
N GLU A 85 1.23 4.25 -21.55
CA GLU A 85 -0.23 4.25 -21.45
C GLU A 85 -0.68 5.59 -20.84
N ILE A 86 -1.54 6.33 -21.54
CA ILE A 86 -2.00 7.66 -21.13
C ILE A 86 -3.52 7.66 -20.99
N HIS A 87 -4.02 8.05 -19.82
CA HIS A 87 -5.45 8.30 -19.62
C HIS A 87 -5.72 9.80 -19.66
N PHE A 88 -6.76 10.20 -20.38
CA PHE A 88 -7.21 11.59 -20.44
C PHE A 88 -8.73 11.71 -20.57
N ILE A 89 -9.26 12.88 -20.24
CA ILE A 89 -10.69 13.18 -20.25
C ILE A 89 -10.95 14.40 -21.13
N ASN A 90 -11.99 14.34 -21.95
CA ASN A 90 -12.55 15.54 -22.56
C ASN A 90 -13.53 16.19 -21.57
N VAL A 91 -13.14 17.31 -20.97
CA VAL A 91 -13.92 17.94 -19.90
C VAL A 91 -15.26 18.50 -20.35
N LEU A 92 -15.46 18.71 -21.66
CA LEU A 92 -16.71 19.26 -22.20
C LEU A 92 -17.86 18.26 -22.21
N ASN A 93 -17.55 16.98 -22.44
CA ASN A 93 -18.55 15.92 -22.57
C ASN A 93 -18.38 14.79 -21.57
N GLY A 94 -17.29 14.78 -20.79
CA GLY A 94 -17.00 13.76 -19.77
C GLY A 94 -16.43 12.46 -20.33
N ASP A 95 -16.15 12.38 -21.64
CA ASP A 95 -15.59 11.18 -22.25
C ASP A 95 -14.16 10.94 -21.76
N ALA A 96 -13.88 9.72 -21.31
CA ALA A 96 -12.55 9.28 -20.94
C ALA A 96 -11.92 8.43 -22.05
N TYR A 97 -10.59 8.46 -22.14
CA TYR A 97 -9.81 7.79 -23.18
C TYR A 97 -8.56 7.13 -22.60
N GLU A 98 -8.16 6.03 -23.22
CA GLU A 98 -6.89 5.34 -23.03
C GLU A 98 -6.10 5.43 -24.33
N ALA A 99 -4.84 5.83 -24.26
CA ALA A 99 -3.97 5.99 -25.41
C ALA A 99 -2.62 5.31 -25.19
N TYR A 100 -2.03 4.79 -26.26
CA TYR A 100 -0.72 4.18 -26.25
C TYR A 100 0.23 5.00 -27.12
N VAL A 101 1.31 5.49 -26.53
CA VAL A 101 2.32 6.31 -27.22
C VAL A 101 3.66 5.60 -27.16
N GLN A 102 4.24 5.30 -28.32
CA GLN A 102 5.57 4.71 -28.43
C GLN A 102 6.65 5.79 -28.47
N LEU A 103 7.68 5.62 -27.66
CA LEU A 103 8.78 6.57 -27.54
C LEU A 103 9.97 6.26 -28.46
N ASN A 104 10.23 4.98 -28.71
CA ASN A 104 11.35 4.52 -29.53
C ASN A 104 10.91 4.14 -30.96
N GLY A 105 11.88 3.92 -31.86
CA GLY A 105 11.63 3.53 -33.26
C GLY A 105 11.48 4.69 -34.25
N SER A 106 11.40 5.93 -33.77
CA SER A 106 11.42 7.16 -34.60
C SER A 106 12.02 8.34 -33.82
N ASP A 107 12.41 9.42 -34.53
CA ASP A 107 12.95 10.64 -33.91
C ASP A 107 11.95 11.37 -32.99
N THR A 108 10.65 11.09 -33.16
CA THR A 108 9.56 11.66 -32.35
C THR A 108 8.62 10.56 -31.86
N PRO A 109 7.99 10.71 -30.67
CA PRO A 109 7.00 9.74 -30.19
C PRO A 109 5.83 9.57 -31.16
N THR A 110 5.33 8.34 -31.27
CA THR A 110 4.24 7.95 -32.18
C THR A 110 3.01 7.49 -31.38
N VAL A 111 1.86 8.10 -31.63
CA VAL A 111 0.57 7.63 -31.07
C VAL A 111 0.16 6.36 -31.81
N ARG A 112 0.16 5.22 -31.10
CA ARG A 112 -0.13 3.89 -31.67
C ARG A 112 -1.62 3.58 -31.69
N ASP A 113 -2.31 3.87 -30.60
CA ASP A 113 -3.73 3.61 -30.45
C ASP A 113 -4.36 4.63 -29.49
N VAL A 114 -5.64 4.94 -29.71
CA VAL A 114 -6.45 5.77 -28.82
C VAL A 114 -7.87 5.20 -28.78
N LYS A 115 -8.27 4.75 -27.61
CA LYS A 115 -9.56 4.12 -27.34
C LYS A 115 -10.41 5.03 -26.46
N LYS A 116 -11.61 5.36 -26.92
CA LYS A 116 -12.65 5.95 -26.07
C LYS A 116 -13.16 4.87 -25.11
N LEU A 117 -13.17 5.16 -23.81
CA LEU A 117 -13.69 4.26 -22.79
C LEU A 117 -15.23 4.23 -22.81
N PRO A 118 -15.86 3.13 -22.38
CA PRO A 118 -17.31 3.04 -22.28
C PRO A 118 -17.91 4.12 -21.37
N GLU A 119 -19.18 4.48 -21.60
CA GLU A 119 -19.87 5.51 -20.83
C GLU A 119 -19.91 5.16 -19.32
N GLY A 120 -19.40 6.10 -18.51
CA GLY A 120 -19.30 5.98 -17.06
C GLY A 120 -18.11 5.21 -16.54
N VAL A 121 -17.17 4.82 -17.41
CA VAL A 121 -15.83 4.41 -16.97
C VAL A 121 -15.01 5.66 -16.71
N GLN A 122 -14.51 5.81 -15.49
CA GLN A 122 -13.74 6.97 -15.05
C GLN A 122 -12.33 6.53 -14.62
N PRO A 123 -11.26 7.19 -15.11
CA PRO A 123 -9.92 6.98 -14.58
C PRO A 123 -9.79 7.63 -13.19
N SER A 124 -8.70 7.28 -12.49
CA SER A 124 -8.38 7.75 -11.14
C SER A 124 -8.52 9.26 -10.98
N LEU A 125 -8.91 9.71 -9.78
CA LEU A 125 -8.92 11.11 -9.38
C LEU A 125 -7.48 11.54 -9.07
N THR A 126 -7.15 12.75 -9.49
CA THR A 126 -5.80 13.32 -9.30
C THR A 126 -5.77 14.30 -8.13
N PRO A 127 -4.60 14.54 -7.50
CA PRO A 127 -4.46 15.55 -6.44
C PRO A 127 -4.97 16.93 -6.86
N GLU A 128 -4.73 17.34 -8.12
CA GLU A 128 -5.22 18.61 -8.67
C GLU A 128 -6.76 18.70 -8.65
N GLU A 129 -7.47 17.59 -8.85
CA GLU A 129 -8.94 17.56 -8.74
C GLU A 129 -9.41 17.62 -7.29
N LEU A 130 -8.73 16.93 -6.38
CA LEU A 130 -9.09 16.95 -4.96
C LEU A 130 -9.00 18.39 -4.41
N CYS A 131 -7.92 19.11 -4.74
CA CYS A 131 -7.74 20.51 -4.36
C CYS A 131 -8.76 21.44 -5.06
N ALA A 132 -9.09 21.17 -6.33
CA ALA A 132 -10.07 21.97 -7.06
C ALA A 132 -11.48 21.86 -6.44
N ALA A 133 -11.88 20.67 -6.00
CA ALA A 133 -13.17 20.46 -5.33
C ALA A 133 -13.29 21.29 -4.04
N GLU A 134 -12.23 21.36 -3.22
CA GLU A 134 -12.19 22.23 -2.05
C GLU A 134 -12.38 23.71 -2.43
N GLN A 135 -11.63 24.19 -3.43
CA GLN A 135 -11.72 25.59 -3.86
C GLN A 135 -13.13 25.95 -4.37
N MET A 136 -13.78 25.03 -5.08
CA MET A 136 -15.15 25.20 -5.57
C MET A 136 -16.15 25.32 -4.40
N ILE A 137 -16.13 24.39 -3.45
CA ILE A 137 -17.12 24.38 -2.35
C ILE A 137 -16.96 25.57 -1.40
N ARG A 138 -15.74 26.11 -1.24
CA ARG A 138 -15.46 27.24 -0.35
C ARG A 138 -16.08 28.55 -0.83
N THR A 139 -16.40 28.63 -2.11
CA THR A 139 -16.96 29.85 -2.73
C THR A 139 -18.40 29.64 -3.21
N GLU A 140 -18.95 28.43 -3.11
CA GLU A 140 -20.30 28.12 -3.57
C GLU A 140 -21.36 28.73 -2.64
N PRO A 141 -22.23 29.65 -3.12
CA PRO A 141 -23.13 30.41 -2.25
C PRO A 141 -24.10 29.56 -1.42
N ARG A 142 -24.54 28.41 -1.94
CA ARG A 142 -25.42 27.48 -1.19
C ARG A 142 -24.70 26.84 -0.01
N VAL A 143 -23.45 26.41 -0.20
CA VAL A 143 -22.61 25.83 0.85
C VAL A 143 -22.27 26.87 1.90
N VAL A 144 -21.86 28.07 1.46
CA VAL A 144 -21.55 29.19 2.36
C VAL A 144 -22.74 29.56 3.23
N LYS A 145 -23.93 29.73 2.64
CA LYS A 145 -25.16 30.04 3.39
C LYS A 145 -25.46 28.98 4.47
N LEU A 146 -25.36 27.69 4.12
CA LEU A 146 -25.61 26.60 5.05
C LEU A 146 -24.60 26.53 6.20
N ALA A 147 -23.35 26.94 5.95
CA ALA A 147 -22.30 27.04 6.96
C ALA A 147 -22.55 28.24 7.90
N GLU A 148 -22.96 29.39 7.36
CA GLU A 148 -23.29 30.58 8.15
C GLU A 148 -24.47 30.35 9.11
N GLU A 149 -25.47 29.55 8.69
CA GLU A 149 -26.62 29.15 9.52
C GLU A 149 -26.21 28.42 10.81
N ILE A 150 -25.05 27.75 10.81
CA ILE A 150 -24.47 27.06 11.98
C ILE A 150 -23.26 27.80 12.57
N GLY A 151 -23.10 29.09 12.21
CA GLY A 151 -22.11 29.99 12.79
C GLY A 151 -20.69 29.84 12.24
N VAL A 152 -20.54 29.25 11.05
CA VAL A 152 -19.24 29.03 10.40
C VAL A 152 -19.01 30.11 9.34
N LYS A 153 -17.83 30.72 9.36
CA LYS A 153 -17.46 31.75 8.39
C LYS A 153 -16.96 31.13 7.08
N PRO A 154 -17.21 31.75 5.92
CA PRO A 154 -16.78 31.22 4.62
C PRO A 154 -15.28 30.90 4.56
N GLU A 155 -14.43 31.74 5.14
CA GLU A 155 -12.98 31.57 5.11
C GLU A 155 -12.47 30.34 5.90
N HIS A 156 -13.29 29.83 6.84
CA HIS A 156 -12.96 28.67 7.66
C HIS A 156 -13.48 27.35 7.09
N ILE A 157 -14.20 27.35 5.96
CA ILE A 157 -14.69 26.12 5.33
C ILE A 157 -13.51 25.43 4.64
N TYR A 158 -13.29 24.15 4.95
CA TYR A 158 -12.34 23.27 4.27
C TYR A 158 -13.04 21.95 3.94
N ALA A 159 -12.50 21.22 2.96
CA ALA A 159 -13.08 19.96 2.53
C ALA A 159 -12.03 18.95 2.10
N ASP A 160 -12.25 17.71 2.49
CA ASP A 160 -11.61 16.56 1.84
C ASP A 160 -12.53 16.10 0.69
N GLY A 161 -12.07 16.30 -0.55
CA GLY A 161 -12.76 15.80 -1.74
C GLY A 161 -12.55 14.29 -1.91
N TRP A 162 -13.59 13.50 -1.74
CA TRP A 162 -13.55 12.05 -1.88
C TRP A 162 -14.25 11.60 -3.15
N SER A 163 -13.80 10.49 -3.75
CA SER A 163 -14.60 9.76 -4.74
C SER A 163 -16.01 9.54 -4.17
N ILE A 164 -17.04 9.75 -5.00
CA ILE A 164 -18.42 9.47 -4.58
C ILE A 164 -18.65 7.98 -4.29
N GLY A 165 -17.75 7.12 -4.75
CA GLY A 165 -17.92 5.68 -4.77
C GLY A 165 -18.97 5.29 -5.81
N TRP A 166 -20.26 5.40 -5.45
CA TRP A 166 -21.37 5.25 -6.39
C TRP A 166 -22.64 5.95 -5.88
N ASP A 167 -23.35 6.62 -6.77
CA ASP A 167 -24.64 7.26 -6.47
C ASP A 167 -25.55 7.29 -7.71
N THR A 168 -26.78 6.80 -7.58
CA THR A 168 -27.71 6.66 -8.71
C THR A 168 -28.30 7.99 -9.19
N ARG A 169 -28.20 9.07 -8.41
CA ARG A 169 -28.84 10.36 -8.71
C ARG A 169 -28.23 11.09 -9.91
N PHE A 170 -26.96 10.85 -10.21
CA PHE A 170 -26.17 11.71 -11.09
C PHE A 170 -25.81 11.09 -12.45
N GLY A 171 -26.44 9.96 -12.78
CA GLY A 171 -26.16 9.23 -14.02
C GLY A 171 -24.72 8.70 -14.07
N ARG A 172 -24.21 8.47 -15.28
CA ARG A 172 -22.92 7.80 -15.52
C ARG A 172 -21.84 8.72 -16.09
N SER A 173 -22.20 9.80 -16.78
CA SER A 173 -21.26 10.64 -17.54
C SER A 173 -20.54 11.71 -16.72
N ARG A 174 -20.96 11.95 -15.48
CA ARG A 174 -20.38 12.97 -14.59
C ARG A 174 -19.16 12.43 -13.85
N ARG A 175 -18.22 13.30 -13.44
CA ARG A 175 -17.02 12.93 -12.67
C ARG A 175 -17.11 13.51 -11.27
N ILE A 176 -17.48 12.69 -10.29
CA ILE A 176 -18.14 13.18 -9.08
C ILE A 176 -17.29 12.99 -7.83
N GLN A 177 -17.22 14.04 -7.02
CA GLN A 177 -16.72 13.97 -5.65
C GLN A 177 -17.80 14.29 -4.62
N GLN A 178 -17.71 13.63 -3.47
CA GLN A 178 -18.37 14.07 -2.23
C GLN A 178 -17.35 14.82 -1.38
N CYS A 179 -17.72 15.99 -0.87
CA CYS A 179 -16.84 16.84 -0.08
C CYS A 179 -17.17 16.67 1.41
N LEU A 180 -16.25 16.10 2.18
CA LEU A 180 -16.37 15.99 3.63
C LEU A 180 -15.90 17.30 4.24
N LEU A 181 -16.81 18.02 4.88
CA LEU A 181 -16.56 19.39 5.31
C LEU A 181 -16.06 19.51 6.75
N PHE A 182 -15.14 20.43 6.96
CA PHE A 182 -14.52 20.74 8.25
C PHE A 182 -14.36 22.25 8.44
N VAL A 183 -14.20 22.68 9.69
CA VAL A 183 -13.82 24.05 10.04
C VAL A 183 -12.34 24.12 10.36
N ARG A 184 -11.65 25.09 9.77
CA ARG A 184 -10.26 25.41 10.11
C ARG A 184 -10.14 26.89 10.46
N GLU A 185 -9.97 27.20 11.75
CA GLU A 185 -9.97 28.59 12.24
C GLU A 185 -8.72 29.38 11.87
N HIS A 186 -7.57 28.69 11.74
CA HIS A 186 -6.33 29.29 11.23
C HIS A 186 -5.54 28.27 10.41
N LYS A 187 -4.56 28.76 9.64
CA LYS A 187 -3.80 27.96 8.65
C LYS A 187 -3.05 26.74 9.20
N ASP A 188 -2.95 26.57 10.51
CA ASP A 188 -2.22 25.47 11.17
C ASP A 188 -3.16 24.64 12.08
N ALA A 189 -4.44 25.00 12.18
CA ALA A 189 -5.40 24.33 13.06
C ALA A 189 -5.75 22.92 12.54
N ASN A 190 -6.02 22.01 13.48
CA ASN A 190 -6.53 20.68 13.18
C ASN A 190 -8.02 20.74 12.77
N MET A 191 -8.27 20.82 11.46
CA MET A 191 -9.65 20.90 10.94
C MET A 191 -10.52 19.69 11.30
N TYR A 192 -9.91 18.50 11.48
CA TYR A 192 -10.64 17.26 11.76
C TYR A 192 -11.33 17.25 13.12
N ALA A 193 -10.94 18.15 14.04
CA ALA A 193 -11.64 18.34 15.31
C ALA A 193 -13.01 19.03 15.16
N HIS A 194 -13.29 19.61 13.99
CA HIS A 194 -14.45 20.46 13.75
C HIS A 194 -15.25 20.04 12.48
N PRO A 195 -15.75 18.79 12.39
CA PRO A 195 -16.55 18.35 11.24
C PRO A 195 -17.87 19.11 11.13
N LEU A 196 -18.38 19.28 9.90
CA LEU A 196 -19.68 19.88 9.58
C LEU A 196 -20.74 18.85 9.24
N ASP A 197 -22.02 19.26 9.32
CA ASP A 197 -23.19 18.37 9.33
C ASP A 197 -23.78 18.06 7.95
N PHE A 198 -23.03 18.31 6.86
CA PHE A 198 -23.52 18.13 5.50
C PHE A 198 -22.36 17.94 4.50
N PHE A 199 -22.63 17.21 3.41
CA PHE A 199 -21.67 16.86 2.36
C PHE A 199 -22.13 17.39 1.00
N PRO A 200 -21.49 18.43 0.47
CA PRO A 200 -21.67 18.88 -0.91
C PRO A 200 -21.19 17.82 -1.91
N ILE A 201 -21.92 17.66 -3.01
CA ILE A 201 -21.56 16.77 -4.12
C ILE A 201 -21.27 17.63 -5.36
N VAL A 202 -20.12 17.45 -5.98
CA VAL A 202 -19.67 18.29 -7.12
C VAL A 202 -19.28 17.46 -8.33
N ASP A 203 -19.47 18.02 -9.53
CA ASP A 203 -18.88 17.51 -10.77
C ASP A 203 -17.55 18.20 -11.04
N ASN A 204 -16.44 17.44 -10.95
CA ASN A 204 -15.08 17.94 -11.11
C ASN A 204 -14.76 18.51 -12.49
N ASN A 205 -15.51 18.10 -13.52
CA ASN A 205 -15.26 18.62 -14.86
C ASN A 205 -15.89 20.00 -15.06
N THR A 206 -17.08 20.21 -14.50
CA THR A 206 -17.87 21.45 -14.73
C THR A 206 -17.80 22.44 -13.57
N GLY A 207 -17.41 21.98 -12.37
CA GLY A 207 -17.50 22.74 -11.13
C GLY A 207 -18.92 22.91 -10.60
N GLU A 208 -19.89 22.20 -11.17
CA GLU A 208 -21.30 22.27 -10.78
C GLU A 208 -21.52 21.58 -9.41
N LEU A 209 -22.17 22.28 -8.47
CA LEU A 209 -22.72 21.65 -7.27
C LEU A 209 -24.00 20.88 -7.64
N LEU A 210 -23.94 19.56 -7.49
CA LEU A 210 -24.96 18.61 -7.91
C LEU A 210 -26.01 18.32 -6.83
N ALA A 211 -25.60 18.26 -5.56
CA ALA A 211 -26.50 18.04 -4.41
C ALA A 211 -25.81 18.42 -3.10
N ILE A 212 -26.58 18.48 -2.01
CA ILE A 212 -26.07 18.54 -0.64
C ILE A 212 -26.75 17.44 0.17
N ASP A 213 -25.94 16.51 0.69
CA ASP A 213 -26.43 15.43 1.55
C ASP A 213 -26.28 15.79 3.02
N PHE A 214 -27.31 15.51 3.80
CA PHE A 214 -27.34 15.76 5.24
C PHE A 214 -27.42 14.41 5.97
N PRO A 215 -26.32 13.94 6.59
CA PRO A 215 -26.34 12.66 7.29
C PRO A 215 -27.39 12.63 8.41
N ASP A 216 -27.99 11.46 8.61
CA ASP A 216 -28.99 11.19 9.64
C ASP A 216 -28.34 11.02 11.02
N HIS A 217 -28.97 11.54 12.08
CA HIS A 217 -28.48 11.50 13.46
C HIS A 217 -29.36 10.63 14.36
N ARG A 218 -28.84 10.13 15.49
CA ARG A 218 -29.55 9.29 16.48
C ARG A 218 -30.04 10.09 17.69
N THR A 219 -30.67 11.24 17.43
CA THR A 219 -31.15 12.18 18.47
C THR A 219 -32.50 11.80 19.07
N LYS A 220 -33.18 10.76 18.56
CA LYS A 220 -34.44 10.28 19.11
C LYS A 220 -34.21 9.59 20.45
N THR A 221 -35.21 9.66 21.34
CA THR A 221 -35.15 9.06 22.69
C THR A 221 -35.01 7.53 22.69
N ASP A 222 -35.38 6.86 21.60
CA ASP A 222 -35.22 5.42 21.40
C ASP A 222 -33.86 5.03 20.79
N GLY A 223 -32.98 6.01 20.51
CA GLY A 223 -31.69 5.80 19.86
C GLY A 223 -31.76 5.51 18.37
N ALA A 224 -32.93 5.63 17.74
CA ALA A 224 -33.10 5.42 16.30
C ALA A 224 -32.61 6.63 15.48
N LEU A 225 -32.24 6.37 14.22
CA LEU A 225 -31.91 7.42 13.25
C LEU A 225 -33.10 8.37 13.02
N THR A 226 -32.80 9.64 12.74
CA THR A 226 -33.77 10.70 12.39
C THR A 226 -34.70 10.23 11.28
N ARG A 227 -34.15 9.57 10.27
CA ARG A 227 -34.92 8.84 9.25
C ARG A 227 -34.96 7.34 9.57
N ALA A 228 -36.11 6.72 9.33
CA ALA A 228 -36.32 5.29 9.63
C ALA A 228 -35.61 4.32 8.64
N THR A 229 -34.84 4.83 7.67
CA THR A 229 -34.16 4.03 6.63
C THR A 229 -32.72 4.51 6.44
N THR A 230 -31.85 3.57 6.10
CA THR A 230 -30.46 3.81 5.68
C THR A 230 -30.31 4.01 4.18
N SER A 231 -31.41 3.89 3.41
CA SER A 231 -31.39 4.04 1.96
C SER A 231 -30.97 5.46 1.56
N PRO A 232 -30.15 5.64 0.50
CA PRO A 232 -29.82 6.96 0.01
C PRO A 232 -31.06 7.74 -0.46
N PRO A 233 -30.99 9.08 -0.49
CA PRO A 233 -32.00 9.88 -1.19
C PRO A 233 -32.04 9.53 -2.68
N THR A 234 -33.23 9.51 -3.27
CA THR A 234 -33.42 9.30 -4.72
C THR A 234 -33.49 10.60 -5.50
N GLU A 235 -33.86 11.69 -4.84
CA GLU A 235 -34.00 13.02 -5.44
C GLU A 235 -32.75 13.86 -5.20
N ILE A 236 -32.48 14.77 -6.13
CA ILE A 236 -31.51 15.84 -5.95
C ILE A 236 -32.10 16.89 -5.01
N SER A 237 -31.36 17.24 -3.95
CA SER A 237 -31.73 18.30 -3.01
C SER A 237 -30.51 19.15 -2.67
N PHE A 238 -30.78 20.41 -2.35
CA PHE A 238 -29.82 21.36 -1.78
C PHE A 238 -30.28 21.88 -0.42
N GLU A 239 -31.46 21.46 0.01
CA GLU A 239 -32.14 21.98 1.20
C GLU A 239 -32.02 21.00 2.36
N VAL A 240 -32.02 21.55 3.57
CA VAL A 240 -32.04 20.78 4.82
C VAL A 240 -33.33 19.93 4.87
N PRO A 241 -33.26 18.62 5.14
CA PRO A 241 -34.45 17.79 5.27
C PRO A 241 -35.43 18.33 6.32
N GLU A 242 -36.74 18.26 6.02
CA GLU A 242 -37.79 18.73 6.94
C GLU A 242 -37.68 18.03 8.30
N GLY A 243 -37.70 18.82 9.39
CA GLY A 243 -37.60 18.31 10.75
C GLY A 243 -36.20 17.89 11.21
N ARG A 244 -35.16 18.07 10.38
CA ARG A 244 -33.76 17.87 10.79
C ARG A 244 -33.20 19.15 11.39
N GLU A 245 -32.86 19.11 12.68
CA GLU A 245 -32.10 20.18 13.33
C GLU A 245 -30.67 20.24 12.80
N ARG A 246 -30.14 21.46 12.63
CA ARG A 246 -28.75 21.70 12.23
C ARG A 246 -27.85 21.66 13.46
N ILE A 247 -26.71 21.00 13.34
CA ILE A 247 -25.77 20.84 14.46
C ILE A 247 -24.52 21.66 14.15
N PRO A 248 -24.17 22.65 15.01
CA PRO A 248 -22.94 23.40 14.83
C PRO A 248 -21.71 22.50 15.08
N PRO A 249 -20.56 22.81 14.44
CA PRO A 249 -19.34 22.05 14.68
C PRO A 249 -18.92 22.13 16.15
N PRO A 250 -18.30 21.07 16.69
CA PRO A 250 -17.63 21.12 17.98
C PRO A 250 -16.64 22.28 18.02
N LYS A 251 -16.52 22.98 19.15
CA LYS A 251 -15.64 24.15 19.29
C LYS A 251 -14.37 23.89 20.09
N GLN A 252 -14.23 22.69 20.64
CA GLN A 252 -13.07 22.36 21.44
C GLN A 252 -11.89 22.06 20.51
N ASP A 253 -10.79 22.78 20.68
CA ASP A 253 -9.56 22.53 19.93
C ASP A 253 -8.95 21.19 20.34
N HIS A 254 -8.46 20.45 19.34
CA HIS A 254 -7.69 19.22 19.54
C HIS A 254 -6.44 19.26 18.65
N GLU A 255 -5.50 20.11 19.02
CA GLU A 255 -4.28 20.36 18.26
C GLU A 255 -3.18 19.34 18.53
N TYR A 256 -2.42 18.98 17.50
CA TYR A 256 -1.28 18.06 17.57
C TYR A 256 0.09 18.73 17.38
N LEU A 257 0.11 19.96 16.88
CA LEU A 257 1.33 20.74 16.77
C LEU A 257 1.74 21.29 18.14
N PRO A 258 2.98 21.04 18.62
CA PRO A 258 3.40 21.35 19.98
C PRO A 258 3.14 22.80 20.44
N GLU A 259 3.26 23.76 19.54
CA GLU A 259 3.04 25.19 19.80
C GLU A 259 1.56 25.56 20.03
N PHE A 260 0.62 24.71 19.61
CA PHE A 260 -0.83 24.93 19.74
C PHE A 260 -1.49 23.95 20.72
N THR A 261 -0.88 22.79 20.99
CA THR A 261 -1.44 21.77 21.89
C THR A 261 -1.49 22.26 23.34
N LYS A 262 -2.65 22.08 23.98
CA LYS A 262 -2.90 22.40 25.39
C LYS A 262 -3.41 21.19 26.15
N THR A 263 -3.28 21.22 27.46
CA THR A 263 -3.91 20.27 28.37
C THR A 263 -5.44 20.33 28.26
N LEU A 264 -6.07 19.15 28.29
CA LEU A 264 -7.51 19.01 28.05
C LEU A 264 -8.36 19.69 29.15
N PRO A 265 -9.61 20.10 28.85
CA PRO A 265 -10.50 20.78 29.81
C PRO A 265 -10.78 19.99 31.10
N HIS A 266 -10.71 18.66 31.05
CA HIS A 266 -10.91 17.79 32.23
C HIS A 266 -9.62 17.49 33.01
N SER A 267 -8.47 18.01 32.56
CA SER A 267 -7.19 17.85 33.27
C SER A 267 -7.14 18.71 34.54
N LYS A 268 -6.21 18.40 35.45
CA LYS A 268 -6.01 19.18 36.69
C LYS A 268 -5.60 20.64 36.43
N THR A 269 -5.00 20.92 35.28
CA THR A 269 -4.50 22.24 34.87
C THR A 269 -4.98 22.50 33.44
N PRO A 270 -6.27 22.83 33.23
CA PRO A 270 -6.88 22.87 31.90
C PRO A 270 -6.38 24.06 31.07
N ASN A 271 -6.30 23.87 29.75
CA ASN A 271 -5.95 24.90 28.76
C ASN A 271 -4.56 25.54 28.93
N VAL A 272 -3.61 24.80 29.51
CA VAL A 272 -2.20 25.20 29.63
C VAL A 272 -1.41 24.54 28.50
N PRO A 273 -0.47 25.24 27.83
CA PRO A 273 0.40 24.62 26.82
C PRO A 273 1.07 23.34 27.33
N ILE A 274 1.20 22.33 26.48
CA ILE A 274 1.90 21.09 26.87
C ILE A 274 3.39 21.36 27.06
N GLU A 275 4.00 20.66 28.01
CA GLU A 275 5.45 20.67 28.20
C GLU A 275 6.07 19.50 27.43
N MET A 276 7.00 19.80 26.52
CA MET A 276 7.72 18.77 25.78
C MET A 276 8.67 18.02 26.70
N ARG A 277 8.74 16.69 26.53
CA ARG A 277 9.65 15.83 27.30
C ARG A 277 11.10 16.20 27.03
N THR A 278 11.89 16.38 28.09
CA THR A 278 13.32 16.73 28.02
C THR A 278 14.26 15.58 28.38
N ASP A 279 13.71 14.39 28.63
CA ASP A 279 14.44 13.20 29.11
C ASP A 279 14.84 12.21 28.01
N LEU A 280 14.41 12.46 26.75
CA LEU A 280 14.84 11.70 25.59
C LEU A 280 16.28 12.08 25.19
N LYS A 281 17.21 11.14 25.35
CA LYS A 281 18.61 11.31 24.94
C LYS A 281 18.75 11.01 23.43
N PRO A 282 19.62 11.73 22.70
CA PRO A 282 19.87 11.45 21.30
C PRO A 282 20.31 10.01 21.03
N LEU A 283 19.78 9.42 19.94
CA LEU A 283 20.19 8.15 19.37
C LEU A 283 20.63 8.38 17.92
N SER A 284 21.91 8.15 17.61
CA SER A 284 22.45 8.39 16.28
C SER A 284 22.86 7.08 15.59
N VAL A 285 22.38 6.89 14.37
CA VAL A 285 22.77 5.78 13.48
C VAL A 285 23.82 6.31 12.50
N VAL A 286 25.02 5.73 12.51
CA VAL A 286 26.16 6.20 11.69
C VAL A 286 26.82 5.05 10.94
N GLN A 287 27.15 5.27 9.67
CA GLN A 287 27.91 4.32 8.84
C GLN A 287 29.18 5.00 8.32
N PRO A 288 30.30 4.94 9.08
CA PRO A 288 31.50 5.72 8.78
C PRO A 288 32.20 5.33 7.47
N GLU A 289 31.95 4.11 6.98
CA GLU A 289 32.52 3.57 5.74
C GLU A 289 31.52 3.60 4.57
N GLY A 290 30.36 4.26 4.75
CA GLY A 290 29.26 4.26 3.79
C GLY A 290 28.34 3.05 3.94
N VAL A 291 27.44 2.92 2.97
CA VAL A 291 26.42 1.86 2.91
C VAL A 291 26.96 0.59 2.25
N SER A 292 26.36 -0.56 2.58
CA SER A 292 26.74 -1.88 2.03
C SER A 292 25.94 -2.26 0.77
N PHE A 293 24.97 -1.43 0.37
CA PHE A 293 24.24 -1.61 -0.89
C PHE A 293 24.86 -0.77 -2.01
N LYS A 294 24.59 -1.17 -3.25
CA LYS A 294 24.94 -0.43 -4.45
C LYS A 294 23.70 -0.26 -5.31
N ARG A 295 23.44 0.97 -5.76
CA ARG A 295 22.40 1.25 -6.74
C ARG A 295 23.02 1.69 -8.07
N THR A 296 22.53 1.12 -9.18
CA THR A 296 22.85 1.56 -10.55
C THR A 296 21.53 1.78 -11.28
N GLY A 297 21.16 3.05 -11.49
CA GLY A 297 19.81 3.40 -11.95
C GLY A 297 18.76 2.87 -10.97
N HIS A 298 17.83 2.04 -11.44
CA HIS A 298 16.82 1.38 -10.62
C HIS A 298 17.23 -0.01 -10.11
N ILE A 299 18.44 -0.50 -10.43
CA ILE A 299 18.92 -1.80 -9.96
C ILE A 299 19.63 -1.64 -8.62
N LEU A 300 19.18 -2.38 -7.62
CA LEU A 300 19.72 -2.41 -6.27
C LEU A 300 20.39 -3.76 -6.00
N GLU A 301 21.61 -3.73 -5.46
CA GLU A 301 22.37 -4.91 -5.05
C GLU A 301 22.77 -4.76 -3.58
N TRP A 302 22.47 -5.76 -2.74
CA TRP A 302 22.79 -5.71 -1.32
C TRP A 302 22.86 -7.12 -0.73
N GLN A 303 23.98 -7.49 -0.09
CA GLN A 303 24.10 -8.73 0.67
C GLN A 303 23.52 -9.97 -0.07
N ARG A 304 23.93 -10.15 -1.34
CA ARG A 304 23.47 -11.19 -2.29
C ARG A 304 22.10 -10.99 -2.92
N TRP A 305 21.30 -10.04 -2.45
CA TRP A 305 20.09 -9.61 -3.14
C TRP A 305 20.42 -8.79 -4.38
N LYS A 306 19.60 -8.97 -5.42
CA LYS A 306 19.56 -8.13 -6.61
C LYS A 306 18.11 -7.96 -7.05
N LEU A 307 17.69 -6.72 -7.26
CA LEU A 307 16.32 -6.38 -7.64
C LEU A 307 16.24 -5.04 -8.40
N HIS A 308 15.13 -4.83 -9.11
CA HIS A 308 14.73 -3.56 -9.68
C HIS A 308 13.72 -2.86 -8.75
N VAL A 309 13.91 -1.56 -8.51
CA VAL A 309 13.01 -0.71 -7.69
C VAL A 309 12.31 0.30 -8.60
N GLY A 310 11.04 0.07 -8.90
CA GLY A 310 10.20 0.95 -9.70
C GLY A 310 9.35 1.91 -8.85
N PHE A 311 8.94 3.01 -9.47
CA PHE A 311 7.92 3.93 -8.96
C PHE A 311 6.73 3.93 -9.94
N HIS A 312 5.53 3.73 -9.42
CA HIS A 312 4.30 3.68 -10.21
C HIS A 312 3.28 4.69 -9.64
N PRO A 313 2.71 5.63 -10.44
CA PRO A 313 1.75 6.62 -9.95
C PRO A 313 0.53 6.02 -9.21
N ARG A 314 0.07 4.84 -9.62
CA ARG A 314 -0.98 4.07 -8.93
C ARG A 314 -0.50 3.28 -7.70
N GLU A 315 0.42 2.33 -7.86
CA GLU A 315 0.80 1.37 -6.80
C GLU A 315 1.85 1.90 -5.81
N GLY A 316 2.57 2.98 -6.16
CA GLY A 316 3.74 3.43 -5.41
C GLY A 316 4.99 2.61 -5.75
N ILE A 317 5.60 1.98 -4.74
CA ILE A 317 6.78 1.12 -4.93
C ILE A 317 6.37 -0.19 -5.62
N VAL A 318 7.10 -0.55 -6.69
CA VAL A 318 7.02 -1.86 -7.34
C VAL A 318 8.41 -2.48 -7.33
N LEU A 319 8.55 -3.66 -6.72
CA LEU A 319 9.82 -4.40 -6.73
C LEU A 319 9.76 -5.49 -7.79
N SER A 320 10.76 -5.54 -8.67
CA SER A 320 10.78 -6.47 -9.80
C SER A 320 12.09 -7.24 -9.92
N THR A 321 12.06 -8.35 -10.65
CA THR A 321 13.23 -9.19 -10.99
C THR A 321 14.09 -9.52 -9.77
N ILE A 322 13.46 -9.94 -8.68
CA ILE A 322 14.10 -10.18 -7.39
C ILE A 322 14.80 -11.53 -7.42
N SER A 323 16.11 -11.53 -7.15
CA SER A 323 16.96 -12.72 -7.15
C SER A 323 17.94 -12.71 -5.99
N TYR A 324 18.51 -13.89 -5.74
CA TYR A 324 19.52 -14.09 -4.70
C TYR A 324 20.74 -14.82 -5.26
N GLN A 325 21.93 -14.30 -4.96
CA GLN A 325 23.22 -14.90 -5.33
C GLN A 325 23.58 -15.99 -4.32
N ASP A 326 23.32 -17.25 -4.68
CA ASP A 326 23.51 -18.42 -3.82
C ASP A 326 24.85 -19.14 -4.13
N PRO A 327 25.86 -19.04 -3.26
CA PRO A 327 27.14 -19.72 -3.45
C PRO A 327 27.11 -21.20 -3.10
N ASP A 328 26.09 -21.67 -2.40
CA ASP A 328 25.93 -23.07 -1.98
C ASP A 328 24.99 -23.86 -2.93
N ALA A 329 24.47 -23.20 -3.99
CA ALA A 329 23.68 -23.85 -5.02
C ALA A 329 24.52 -24.90 -5.79
N PRO A 330 23.89 -25.97 -6.35
CA PRO A 330 24.62 -26.97 -7.12
C PRO A 330 25.45 -26.35 -8.27
N GLY A 331 26.75 -26.58 -8.25
CA GLY A 331 27.70 -26.06 -9.24
C GLY A 331 28.17 -24.62 -9.00
N ALA A 332 27.73 -23.97 -7.92
CA ALA A 332 28.14 -22.62 -7.54
C ALA A 332 29.36 -22.62 -6.58
N SER A 333 29.90 -21.43 -6.35
CA SER A 333 30.91 -21.19 -5.30
C SER A 333 30.82 -19.75 -4.79
N TYR A 334 31.54 -19.41 -3.72
CA TYR A 334 31.64 -18.01 -3.26
C TYR A 334 32.27 -17.07 -4.29
N ALA A 335 33.15 -17.58 -5.17
CA ALA A 335 33.76 -16.78 -6.23
C ALA A 335 32.86 -16.64 -7.48
N ALA A 336 31.88 -17.54 -7.63
CA ALA A 336 30.93 -17.57 -8.73
C ALA A 336 29.59 -18.12 -8.22
N PRO A 337 28.83 -17.30 -7.46
CA PRO A 337 27.53 -17.72 -6.94
C PRO A 337 26.54 -17.89 -8.09
N LYS A 338 25.50 -18.70 -7.87
CA LYS A 338 24.41 -18.85 -8.84
C LYS A 338 23.32 -17.83 -8.53
N GLU A 339 22.94 -17.01 -9.52
CA GLU A 339 21.76 -16.17 -9.42
C GLU A 339 20.49 -17.04 -9.49
N ARG A 340 19.75 -17.09 -8.38
CA ARG A 340 18.51 -17.85 -8.26
C ARG A 340 17.32 -16.88 -8.21
N PRO A 341 16.38 -16.95 -9.16
CA PRO A 341 15.20 -16.09 -9.17
C PRO A 341 14.28 -16.40 -7.99
N LEU A 342 13.55 -15.39 -7.51
CA LEU A 342 12.62 -15.49 -6.39
C LEU A 342 11.23 -14.97 -6.77
N PHE A 343 11.15 -13.71 -7.19
CA PHE A 343 9.88 -13.06 -7.53
C PHE A 343 10.08 -12.17 -8.74
N TYR A 344 9.22 -12.29 -9.75
CA TYR A 344 9.22 -11.39 -10.89
C TYR A 344 8.73 -10.01 -10.49
N ARG A 345 7.69 -9.91 -9.65
CA ARG A 345 7.06 -8.65 -9.24
C ARG A 345 6.37 -8.77 -7.88
N LEU A 346 6.58 -7.78 -7.00
CA LEU A 346 5.88 -7.58 -5.74
C LEU A 346 5.33 -6.13 -5.67
N SER A 347 4.05 -5.96 -5.33
CA SER A 347 3.44 -4.63 -5.20
C SER A 347 2.13 -4.65 -4.39
N LEU A 348 1.63 -3.47 -4.03
CA LEU A 348 0.26 -3.27 -3.54
C LEU A 348 -0.64 -2.91 -4.73
N ALA A 349 -1.39 -3.90 -5.22
CA ALA A 349 -2.18 -3.76 -6.45
C ALA A 349 -3.54 -3.09 -6.25
N GLU A 350 -4.08 -3.12 -5.02
CA GLU A 350 -5.30 -2.40 -4.67
C GLU A 350 -5.40 -2.19 -3.15
N MET A 351 -6.26 -1.29 -2.70
CA MET A 351 -6.72 -1.22 -1.32
C MET A 351 -8.21 -0.91 -1.29
N VAL A 352 -8.93 -1.28 -0.22
CA VAL A 352 -10.27 -0.77 0.08
C VAL A 352 -10.38 -0.45 1.58
N VAL A 353 -10.98 0.70 1.91
CA VAL A 353 -11.16 1.19 3.30
C VAL A 353 -12.63 1.30 3.67
N PRO A 354 -13.38 0.20 3.87
CA PRO A 354 -14.81 0.25 4.10
C PRO A 354 -15.17 0.67 5.53
N TYR A 355 -16.03 1.69 5.63
CA TYR A 355 -16.61 2.16 6.90
C TYR A 355 -17.89 1.42 7.27
N GLY A 356 -18.14 1.30 8.57
CA GLY A 356 -19.16 0.43 9.16
C GLY A 356 -20.49 1.11 9.55
N ASP A 357 -20.62 2.44 9.50
CA ASP A 357 -21.92 3.08 9.77
C ASP A 357 -22.85 2.95 8.55
N PRO A 358 -23.99 2.24 8.68
CA PRO A 358 -24.90 2.04 7.57
C PRO A 358 -25.72 3.30 7.22
N ALA A 359 -25.74 4.34 8.05
CA ALA A 359 -26.52 5.54 7.77
C ALA A 359 -26.06 6.22 6.47
N SER A 360 -27.02 6.77 5.72
CA SER A 360 -26.71 7.55 4.53
C SER A 360 -26.15 8.91 4.95
N PRO A 361 -25.11 9.43 4.28
CA PRO A 361 -24.38 8.86 3.15
C PRO A 361 -23.11 8.07 3.52
N HIS A 362 -22.88 7.74 4.79
CA HIS A 362 -21.63 7.10 5.25
C HIS A 362 -21.33 5.75 4.60
N TYR A 363 -22.34 5.04 4.10
CA TYR A 363 -22.15 3.83 3.30
C TYR A 363 -21.31 4.06 2.03
N ARG A 364 -21.14 5.32 1.56
CA ARG A 364 -20.26 5.70 0.43
C ARG A 364 -18.78 5.81 0.81
N LYS A 365 -18.45 5.76 2.09
CA LYS A 365 -17.07 5.78 2.59
C LYS A 365 -16.48 4.37 2.51
N PHE A 366 -15.90 4.04 1.36
CA PHE A 366 -15.17 2.80 1.14
C PHE A 366 -14.14 2.97 0.03
N ALA A 367 -13.23 3.92 0.27
CA ALA A 367 -12.29 4.39 -0.74
C ALA A 367 -11.34 3.28 -1.21
N PHE A 368 -11.03 3.29 -2.50
CA PHE A 368 -10.03 2.42 -3.10
C PHE A 368 -8.74 3.21 -3.32
N ASP A 369 -7.95 3.41 -2.28
CA ASP A 369 -6.93 4.48 -2.36
C ASP A 369 -5.87 4.25 -3.46
N VAL A 370 -5.60 3.00 -3.83
CA VAL A 370 -4.73 2.67 -4.96
C VAL A 370 -5.44 2.99 -6.28
N GLY A 371 -6.64 2.45 -6.53
CA GLY A 371 -7.35 2.60 -7.81
C GLY A 371 -8.10 3.91 -8.05
N GLU A 372 -8.55 4.59 -6.99
CA GLU A 372 -9.27 5.85 -7.05
C GLU A 372 -8.35 7.07 -6.94
N TYR A 373 -7.22 7.00 -6.23
CA TYR A 373 -6.34 8.16 -6.01
C TYR A 373 -4.88 7.95 -6.39
N GLY A 374 -4.35 6.73 -6.24
CA GLY A 374 -2.98 6.36 -6.54
C GLY A 374 -2.00 6.69 -5.41
N LEU A 375 -1.38 5.66 -4.82
CA LEU A 375 -0.41 5.83 -3.73
C LEU A 375 0.86 6.57 -4.17
N GLY A 376 1.23 6.45 -5.45
CA GLY A 376 2.37 7.18 -6.02
C GLY A 376 2.06 8.66 -6.24
N PHE A 377 0.87 9.00 -6.72
CA PHE A 377 0.41 10.40 -6.81
C PHE A 377 0.42 11.09 -5.45
N LEU A 378 0.11 10.33 -4.41
CA LEU A 378 0.00 10.80 -3.04
C LEU A 378 1.30 10.62 -2.23
N ALA A 379 2.40 10.24 -2.87
CA ALA A 379 3.69 10.05 -2.21
C ALA A 379 4.19 11.37 -1.61
N ASN A 380 4.75 11.30 -0.40
CA ASN A 380 5.36 12.44 0.27
C ASN A 380 6.82 12.62 -0.18
N SER A 381 7.31 13.86 -0.07
CA SER A 381 8.75 14.13 -0.14
C SER A 381 9.39 13.83 1.21
N LEU A 382 10.20 12.78 1.28
CA LEU A 382 10.77 12.31 2.55
C LEU A 382 11.98 13.14 2.98
N GLY A 383 11.93 13.69 4.19
CA GLY A 383 12.97 14.52 4.77
C GLY A 383 14.13 13.71 5.37
N LEU A 384 15.36 14.13 5.08
CA LEU A 384 16.57 13.53 5.64
C LEU A 384 16.61 13.70 7.17
N GLY A 385 16.70 12.58 7.90
CA GLY A 385 16.79 12.57 9.36
C GLY A 385 15.45 12.71 10.09
N CYS A 386 14.34 12.79 9.36
CA CYS A 386 12.98 12.82 9.91
C CYS A 386 12.25 11.51 9.62
N ASP A 387 11.94 11.25 8.34
CA ASP A 387 11.18 10.06 7.92
C ASP A 387 12.08 8.82 7.82
N CYS A 388 13.35 9.03 7.49
CA CYS A 388 14.37 8.02 7.41
C CYS A 388 15.62 8.40 8.22
N LEU A 389 16.11 7.45 9.03
CA LEU A 389 17.23 7.66 9.95
C LEU A 389 18.44 6.79 9.55
N GLY A 390 19.61 7.42 9.44
CA GLY A 390 20.87 6.74 9.10
C GLY A 390 21.54 7.36 7.88
N VAL A 391 22.19 6.53 7.06
CA VAL A 391 22.76 6.96 5.77
C VAL A 391 21.80 6.54 4.67
N ILE A 392 21.15 7.52 4.05
CA ILE A 392 19.99 7.32 3.18
C ILE A 392 20.36 7.67 1.73
N GLU A 393 19.95 6.81 0.80
CA GLU A 393 19.87 7.13 -0.62
C GLU A 393 18.40 7.26 -1.03
N TYR A 394 18.07 8.26 -1.84
CA TYR A 394 16.69 8.55 -2.25
C TYR A 394 16.48 8.37 -3.75
N MET A 395 15.26 8.03 -4.13
CA MET A 395 14.78 8.08 -5.51
C MET A 395 13.57 9.00 -5.60
N ASP A 396 13.46 9.73 -6.71
CA ASP A 396 12.33 10.61 -6.99
C ASP A 396 11.15 9.82 -7.58
N GLY A 397 9.94 10.30 -7.33
CA GLY A 397 8.73 9.87 -8.02
C GLY A 397 8.36 10.88 -9.11
N ILE A 398 7.82 10.41 -10.24
CA ILE A 398 7.42 11.29 -11.35
C ILE A 398 6.02 10.92 -11.82
N PHE A 399 5.17 11.91 -12.06
CA PHE A 399 3.83 11.72 -12.63
C PHE A 399 3.42 12.90 -13.54
N THR A 400 2.28 12.80 -14.22
CA THR A 400 1.78 13.86 -15.12
C THR A 400 0.80 14.80 -14.42
N ARG A 401 0.88 16.09 -14.73
CA ARG A 401 -0.15 17.10 -14.42
C ARG A 401 -1.24 17.11 -15.50
N HIS A 402 -2.35 17.79 -15.22
CA HIS A 402 -3.49 17.95 -16.15
C HIS A 402 -3.11 18.60 -17.48
N ASP A 403 -2.11 19.47 -17.48
CA ASP A 403 -1.59 20.15 -18.66
C ASP A 403 -0.55 19.31 -19.43
N GLY A 404 -0.32 18.06 -19.02
CA GLY A 404 0.61 17.13 -19.65
C GLY A 404 2.09 17.36 -19.32
N THR A 405 2.41 18.30 -18.44
CA THR A 405 3.76 18.47 -17.90
C THR A 405 4.06 17.42 -16.83
N ALA A 406 5.34 17.17 -16.54
CA ALA A 406 5.73 16.24 -15.49
C ALA A 406 5.85 16.95 -14.13
N GLU A 407 5.36 16.30 -13.08
CA GLU A 407 5.60 16.66 -11.68
C GLU A 407 6.59 15.68 -11.05
N VAL A 408 7.54 16.22 -10.29
CA VAL A 408 8.56 15.43 -9.58
C VAL A 408 8.35 15.51 -8.08
N VAL A 409 8.01 14.38 -7.46
CA VAL A 409 8.03 14.19 -6.01
C VAL A 409 9.46 13.86 -5.61
N LYS A 410 10.18 14.88 -5.13
CA LYS A 410 11.55 14.69 -4.66
C LYS A 410 11.60 13.74 -3.48
N ASN A 411 12.58 12.84 -3.45
CA ASN A 411 12.79 11.94 -2.32
C ASN A 411 11.57 11.05 -1.99
N ALA A 412 10.82 10.61 -3.01
CA ALA A 412 9.61 9.79 -2.82
C ALA A 412 9.91 8.41 -2.21
N ILE A 413 11.04 7.80 -2.61
CA ILE A 413 11.49 6.51 -2.08
C ILE A 413 12.78 6.72 -1.30
N CYS A 414 12.84 6.12 -0.13
CA CYS A 414 13.99 6.11 0.75
C CYS A 414 14.59 4.69 0.81
N ILE A 415 15.90 4.59 0.63
CA ILE A 415 16.67 3.35 0.65
C ILE A 415 17.78 3.46 1.68
N HIS A 416 17.80 2.56 2.65
CA HIS A 416 18.84 2.49 3.67
C HIS A 416 18.95 1.09 4.27
N GLU A 417 20.00 0.82 5.04
CA GLU A 417 20.12 -0.41 5.81
C GLU A 417 20.13 -0.12 7.31
N VAL A 418 19.48 -0.99 8.08
CA VAL A 418 19.39 -0.86 9.54
C VAL A 418 19.80 -2.15 10.22
N ASP A 419 20.28 -2.01 11.45
CA ASP A 419 20.48 -3.14 12.34
C ASP A 419 19.15 -3.84 12.65
N ASP A 420 19.16 -5.16 12.64
CA ASP A 420 18.00 -6.02 12.87
C ASP A 420 18.21 -6.94 14.09
N GLY A 421 18.98 -6.47 15.07
CA GLY A 421 19.23 -7.19 16.31
C GLY A 421 20.09 -8.45 16.13
N THR A 422 19.82 -9.49 16.92
CA THR A 422 20.53 -10.78 16.83
C THR A 422 19.84 -11.66 15.80
N MET A 423 20.56 -12.03 14.74
CA MET A 423 20.04 -12.90 13.68
C MET A 423 20.10 -14.36 14.09
N TRP A 424 21.26 -14.82 14.57
CA TRP A 424 21.39 -16.16 15.15
C TRP A 424 22.47 -16.18 16.23
N LYS A 425 22.28 -17.05 17.21
CA LYS A 425 23.21 -17.26 18.32
C LYS A 425 23.12 -18.70 18.82
N HIS A 426 24.27 -19.26 19.16
CA HIS A 426 24.36 -20.55 19.86
C HIS A 426 25.40 -20.49 20.97
N THR A 427 25.22 -21.29 22.02
CA THR A 427 26.21 -21.44 23.10
C THR A 427 26.24 -22.90 23.55
N ASP A 428 27.42 -23.53 23.44
CA ASP A 428 27.65 -24.85 24.01
C ASP A 428 27.99 -24.69 25.51
N PHE A 429 27.11 -25.22 26.37
CA PHE A 429 27.25 -25.13 27.82
C PHE A 429 28.27 -26.10 28.40
N ARG A 430 28.73 -27.09 27.61
CA ARG A 430 29.67 -28.12 28.07
C ARG A 430 31.02 -27.52 28.43
N VAL A 431 31.85 -28.26 29.17
CA VAL A 431 33.24 -27.85 29.47
C VAL A 431 34.01 -27.64 28.15
N ASN A 432 34.68 -26.49 28.03
CA ASN A 432 35.29 -25.95 26.81
C ASN A 432 34.32 -25.57 25.66
N GLY A 433 33.01 -25.51 25.91
CA GLY A 433 32.01 -25.08 24.94
C GLY A 433 32.11 -23.60 24.56
N ARG A 434 31.81 -23.27 23.30
CA ARG A 434 31.92 -21.93 22.71
C ARG A 434 30.55 -21.29 22.52
N GLY A 435 30.48 -19.97 22.75
CA GLY A 435 29.39 -19.11 22.30
C GLY A 435 29.71 -18.46 20.95
N HIS A 436 28.72 -18.33 20.07
CA HIS A 436 28.82 -17.59 18.82
C HIS A 436 27.51 -16.83 18.54
N ALA A 437 27.60 -15.57 18.13
CA ALA A 437 26.45 -14.74 17.79
C ALA A 437 26.73 -13.87 16.56
N VAL A 438 25.72 -13.69 15.72
CA VAL A 438 25.78 -12.83 14.53
C VAL A 438 24.60 -11.87 14.58
N ARG A 439 24.88 -10.59 14.29
CA ARG A 439 23.86 -9.55 14.18
C ARG A 439 23.24 -9.56 12.80
N GLY A 440 21.94 -9.29 12.74
CA GLY A 440 21.22 -9.12 11.49
C GLY A 440 21.30 -7.68 11.01
N ARG A 441 21.21 -7.51 9.70
CA ARG A 441 20.84 -6.24 9.07
C ARG A 441 19.68 -6.49 8.12
N LYS A 442 18.93 -5.44 7.84
CA LYS A 442 17.93 -5.44 6.79
C LYS A 442 18.09 -4.20 5.91
N LEU A 443 17.88 -4.38 4.62
CA LEU A 443 17.72 -3.31 3.65
C LEU A 443 16.26 -2.87 3.67
N VAL A 444 16.02 -1.57 3.76
CA VAL A 444 14.71 -0.94 3.84
C VAL A 444 14.51 -0.10 2.59
N ILE A 445 13.45 -0.38 1.83
CA ILE A 445 12.98 0.41 0.70
C ILE A 445 11.59 0.90 1.06
N SER A 446 11.42 2.21 1.28
CA SER A 446 10.20 2.75 1.86
C SER A 446 9.66 3.99 1.16
N MET A 447 8.35 4.17 1.26
CA MET A 447 7.59 5.34 0.79
C MET A 447 6.53 5.68 1.84
N ALA A 448 6.24 6.96 2.02
CA ALA A 448 5.05 7.42 2.74
C ALA A 448 4.08 8.07 1.74
N CYS A 449 2.78 7.84 1.91
CA CYS A 449 1.76 8.56 1.16
C CYS A 449 0.63 9.05 2.07
N THR A 450 0.08 10.20 1.72
CA THR A 450 -1.03 10.84 2.45
C THR A 450 -2.30 10.75 1.62
N VAL A 451 -3.29 10.02 2.13
CA VAL A 451 -4.63 9.94 1.52
C VAL A 451 -5.60 10.73 2.38
N ALA A 452 -5.74 12.01 2.04
CA ALA A 452 -6.52 12.98 2.82
C ALA A 452 -6.10 12.95 4.30
N ASN A 453 -6.90 12.34 5.16
CA ASN A 453 -6.69 12.27 6.60
C ASN A 453 -5.64 11.21 7.04
N TYR A 454 -5.41 10.15 6.26
CA TYR A 454 -4.55 9.03 6.66
C TYR A 454 -3.15 9.08 6.03
N GLU A 455 -2.16 8.59 6.76
CA GLU A 455 -0.82 8.29 6.23
C GLU A 455 -0.57 6.77 6.21
N TYR A 456 -0.05 6.28 5.09
CA TYR A 456 0.46 4.92 4.94
C TYR A 456 1.97 4.94 4.70
N LEU A 457 2.73 4.36 5.62
CA LEU A 457 4.17 4.19 5.50
C LEU A 457 4.45 2.75 5.10
N ILE A 458 4.91 2.55 3.88
CA ILE A 458 5.10 1.25 3.24
C ILE A 458 6.60 0.95 3.25
N TYR A 459 6.98 -0.17 3.85
CA TYR A 459 8.36 -0.62 3.98
C TYR A 459 8.52 -2.03 3.40
N TRP A 460 9.37 -2.14 2.39
CA TRP A 460 9.88 -3.42 1.92
C TRP A 460 11.25 -3.69 2.56
N ASN A 461 11.31 -4.73 3.36
CA ASN A 461 12.48 -5.12 4.14
C ASN A 461 13.08 -6.42 3.56
N LEU A 462 14.34 -6.37 3.13
CA LEU A 462 15.09 -7.56 2.70
C LEU A 462 16.08 -7.93 3.81
N HIS A 463 16.01 -9.15 4.30
CA HIS A 463 16.82 -9.61 5.43
C HIS A 463 18.01 -10.46 4.96
N ASN A 464 19.05 -10.50 5.79
CA ASN A 464 20.25 -11.31 5.54
C ASN A 464 20.01 -12.82 5.48
N ASP A 465 18.91 -13.31 6.07
CA ASP A 465 18.54 -14.74 6.07
C ASP A 465 17.69 -15.16 4.86
N GLY A 466 17.49 -14.25 3.90
CA GLY A 466 16.70 -14.50 2.71
C GLY A 466 15.21 -14.16 2.87
N ASN A 467 14.75 -13.62 4.01
CA ASN A 467 13.36 -13.19 4.14
C ASN A 467 13.10 -11.87 3.38
N ILE A 468 11.90 -11.74 2.84
CA ILE A 468 11.33 -10.45 2.41
C ILE A 468 10.14 -10.15 3.32
N GLU A 469 10.10 -8.97 3.94
CA GLU A 469 9.00 -8.50 4.77
C GLU A 469 8.35 -7.26 4.14
N LEU A 470 7.03 -7.26 4.05
CA LEU A 470 6.23 -6.06 3.84
C LEU A 470 5.70 -5.61 5.20
N GLU A 471 6.07 -4.39 5.59
CA GLU A 471 5.52 -3.69 6.75
C GLU A 471 4.75 -2.46 6.26
N ILE A 472 3.50 -2.31 6.70
CA ILE A 472 2.69 -1.12 6.46
C ILE A 472 2.33 -0.52 7.80
N LYS A 473 2.70 0.74 8.03
CA LYS A 473 2.25 1.51 9.19
C LYS A 473 1.15 2.46 8.79
N LEU A 474 0.04 2.39 9.51
CA LEU A 474 -1.09 3.28 9.41
C LEU A 474 -0.95 4.32 10.52
N THR A 475 -0.92 5.60 10.17
CA THR A 475 -0.88 6.73 11.12
C THR A 475 -1.69 7.88 10.51
N GLY A 476 -1.55 9.09 11.02
CA GLY A 476 -2.33 10.23 10.56
C GLY A 476 -3.57 10.44 11.40
N ILE A 477 -4.62 10.95 10.80
CA ILE A 477 -5.83 11.39 11.50
C ILE A 477 -7.00 10.51 11.10
N LEU A 478 -7.85 10.17 12.06
CA LEU A 478 -9.10 9.44 11.83
C LEU A 478 -10.01 10.22 10.86
N ASN A 479 -10.81 9.51 10.06
CA ASN A 479 -11.95 10.16 9.40
C ASN A 479 -13.04 10.42 10.45
N LEU A 480 -13.41 11.69 10.62
CA LEU A 480 -14.29 12.13 11.70
C LEU A 480 -15.59 12.71 11.16
N TYR A 481 -16.65 12.48 11.92
CA TYR A 481 -17.95 13.13 11.74
C TYR A 481 -18.43 13.67 13.09
N LEU A 482 -19.41 14.57 13.09
CA LEU A 482 -19.94 15.13 14.33
C LEU A 482 -21.11 14.32 14.90
N LEU A 483 -21.25 14.39 16.21
CA LEU A 483 -22.43 13.96 16.95
C LEU A 483 -23.18 15.19 17.48
N ALA A 484 -24.51 15.10 17.57
CA ALA A 484 -25.29 16.02 18.38
C ALA A 484 -24.91 15.85 19.87
N PRO A 485 -25.13 16.87 20.72
CA PRO A 485 -24.90 16.74 22.15
C PRO A 485 -25.65 15.53 22.75
N ASN A 486 -24.92 14.61 23.40
CA ASN A 486 -25.42 13.37 23.99
C ASN A 486 -25.97 12.34 22.98
N GLU A 487 -25.68 12.47 21.69
CA GLU A 487 -26.04 11.45 20.69
C GLU A 487 -25.21 10.17 20.88
N PRO A 488 -25.83 8.98 20.94
CA PRO A 488 -25.10 7.73 20.98
C PRO A 488 -24.50 7.39 19.61
N THR A 489 -23.32 6.77 19.60
CA THR A 489 -22.65 6.33 18.35
C THR A 489 -23.38 5.20 17.61
N GLY A 490 -24.47 4.66 18.19
CA GLY A 490 -25.24 3.56 17.62
C GLY A 490 -24.50 2.23 17.54
N GLY A 491 -23.29 2.12 18.10
CA GLY A 491 -22.44 0.93 17.97
C GLY A 491 -21.68 0.84 16.65
N PHE A 492 -21.54 1.95 15.91
CA PHE A 492 -20.83 2.02 14.63
C PHE A 492 -19.58 2.91 14.65
N GLY A 493 -19.21 3.42 15.83
CA GLY A 493 -18.06 4.30 16.01
C GLY A 493 -17.75 4.54 17.48
N THR A 494 -16.63 5.21 17.71
CA THR A 494 -16.16 5.67 19.03
C THR A 494 -16.22 7.19 19.07
N GLU A 495 -16.81 7.75 20.12
CA GLU A 495 -16.69 9.18 20.42
C GLU A 495 -15.28 9.43 20.98
N VAL A 496 -14.39 9.96 20.16
CA VAL A 496 -12.96 10.16 20.51
C VAL A 496 -12.70 11.49 21.21
N ALA A 497 -13.61 12.44 21.03
CA ALA A 497 -13.70 13.70 21.74
C ALA A 497 -15.18 14.12 21.81
N PRO A 498 -15.58 15.02 22.73
CA PRO A 498 -16.97 15.45 22.84
C PRO A 498 -17.54 15.88 21.48
N GLN A 499 -18.64 15.24 21.08
CA GLN A 499 -19.32 15.45 19.80
C GLN A 499 -18.54 15.05 18.55
N VAL A 500 -17.44 14.30 18.66
CA VAL A 500 -16.59 13.88 17.54
C VAL A 500 -16.52 12.37 17.49
N VAL A 501 -17.09 11.76 16.44
CA VAL A 501 -17.13 10.31 16.24
C VAL A 501 -16.20 9.86 15.14
N ALA A 502 -15.43 8.81 15.45
CA ALA A 502 -14.67 8.03 14.48
C ALA A 502 -15.42 6.73 14.20
N HIS A 503 -15.90 6.55 12.97
CA HIS A 503 -16.63 5.35 12.56
C HIS A 503 -15.70 4.13 12.46
N TYR A 504 -16.18 2.95 12.81
CA TYR A 504 -15.44 1.69 12.62
C TYR A 504 -15.16 1.46 11.13
N HIS A 505 -14.00 0.92 10.80
CA HIS A 505 -13.62 0.66 9.41
C HIS A 505 -12.56 -0.43 9.31
N GLN A 506 -12.28 -0.90 8.09
CA GLN A 506 -11.15 -1.78 7.81
C GLN A 506 -10.17 -1.09 6.87
N HIS A 507 -8.90 -1.47 6.91
CA HIS A 507 -7.93 -1.17 5.86
C HIS A 507 -7.52 -2.50 5.25
N LEU A 508 -7.95 -2.78 4.01
CA LEU A 508 -7.71 -4.07 3.33
C LEU A 508 -6.89 -3.82 2.06
N PHE A 509 -5.67 -4.32 2.03
CA PHE A 509 -4.73 -4.21 0.92
C PHE A 509 -4.71 -5.50 0.11
N SER A 510 -4.51 -5.40 -1.20
CA SER A 510 -4.22 -6.53 -2.08
C SER A 510 -2.73 -6.56 -2.42
N LEU A 511 -1.99 -7.44 -1.77
CA LEU A 511 -0.59 -7.72 -2.09
C LEU A 511 -0.52 -8.63 -3.32
N ARG A 512 0.02 -8.12 -4.43
CA ARG A 512 0.28 -8.91 -5.65
C ARG A 512 1.65 -9.56 -5.55
N VAL A 513 1.69 -10.88 -5.66
CA VAL A 513 2.90 -11.71 -5.65
C VAL A 513 2.99 -12.48 -6.94
N ASP A 514 4.03 -12.21 -7.71
CA ASP A 514 4.34 -12.89 -8.96
C ASP A 514 5.59 -13.74 -8.74
N PRO A 515 5.43 -14.99 -8.25
CA PRO A 515 6.54 -15.84 -7.90
C PRO A 515 7.32 -16.29 -9.14
N MET A 516 8.63 -16.41 -8.97
CA MET A 516 9.52 -17.05 -9.93
C MET A 516 10.56 -17.86 -9.16
N ILE A 517 10.11 -18.69 -8.24
CA ILE A 517 10.97 -19.42 -7.29
C ILE A 517 11.86 -20.39 -8.07
N ASP A 518 13.17 -20.12 -8.13
CA ASP A 518 14.16 -20.94 -8.86
C ASP A 518 13.77 -21.20 -10.34
N GLY A 519 12.93 -20.34 -10.93
CA GLY A 519 12.39 -20.47 -12.30
C GLY A 519 10.90 -20.13 -12.42
N GLN A 520 10.42 -20.04 -13.66
CA GLN A 520 9.08 -19.51 -14.00
C GLN A 520 7.91 -20.44 -13.64
N GLU A 521 8.11 -21.76 -13.66
CA GLU A 521 7.04 -22.73 -13.39
C GLU A 521 6.93 -22.96 -11.88
N ASN A 522 5.86 -22.46 -11.27
CA ASN A 522 5.63 -22.55 -9.83
C ASN A 522 4.24 -23.14 -9.52
N SER A 523 4.09 -23.58 -8.27
CA SER A 523 2.84 -24.07 -7.69
C SER A 523 2.63 -23.41 -6.33
N ILE A 524 1.42 -23.51 -5.80
CA ILE A 524 1.11 -23.12 -4.43
C ILE A 524 0.72 -24.33 -3.59
N VAL A 525 1.38 -24.49 -2.44
CA VAL A 525 1.11 -25.55 -1.47
C VAL A 525 0.47 -24.95 -0.23
N GLU A 526 -0.74 -25.39 0.08
CA GLU A 526 -1.40 -25.12 1.34
C GLU A 526 -0.92 -26.11 2.41
N GLN A 527 -0.70 -25.61 3.62
CA GLN A 527 -0.38 -26.39 4.79
C GLN A 527 -1.31 -26.02 5.95
N GLU A 528 -1.82 -27.03 6.65
CA GLU A 528 -2.50 -26.90 7.94
C GLU A 528 -1.77 -27.73 9.01
N ILE A 529 -1.91 -27.32 10.27
CA ILE A 529 -1.38 -28.02 11.45
C ILE A 529 -2.55 -28.62 12.21
N GLU A 530 -2.51 -29.93 12.41
CA GLU A 530 -3.58 -30.70 13.02
C GLU A 530 -3.03 -31.62 14.12
N THR A 531 -3.78 -31.81 15.20
CA THR A 531 -3.47 -32.88 16.16
C THR A 531 -3.55 -34.24 15.46
N MET A 532 -2.70 -35.19 15.85
CA MET A 532 -2.83 -36.55 15.34
C MET A 532 -4.24 -37.10 15.66
N PRO A 533 -4.91 -37.74 14.70
CA PRO A 533 -6.28 -38.22 14.90
C PRO A 533 -6.35 -39.39 15.89
N GLU A 534 -5.23 -40.09 16.13
CA GLU A 534 -5.17 -41.20 17.07
C GLU A 534 -5.25 -40.73 18.53
N PRO A 535 -6.08 -41.38 19.36
CA PRO A 535 -6.36 -40.92 20.73
C PRO A 535 -5.18 -41.17 21.68
N THR A 536 -5.14 -40.41 22.78
CA THR A 536 -4.23 -40.67 23.90
C THR A 536 -4.37 -42.11 24.39
N GLY A 537 -3.24 -42.79 24.55
CA GLY A 537 -3.16 -44.20 24.93
C GLY A 537 -3.13 -45.19 23.77
N SER A 538 -3.29 -44.74 22.50
CA SER A 538 -3.08 -45.60 21.34
C SER A 538 -1.60 -46.00 21.17
N ALA A 539 -1.32 -46.97 20.29
CA ALA A 539 0.06 -47.35 20.00
C ALA A 539 0.83 -46.23 19.27
N GLU A 540 0.12 -45.46 18.45
CA GLU A 540 0.66 -44.39 17.60
C GLU A 540 0.83 -43.08 18.37
N ASN A 541 -0.02 -42.80 19.35
CA ASN A 541 -0.07 -41.53 20.08
C ASN A 541 -0.31 -41.75 21.59
N TRP A 542 0.43 -42.67 22.21
CA TRP A 542 0.24 -43.08 23.61
C TRP A 542 0.17 -41.90 24.59
N ALA A 543 1.03 -40.90 24.43
CA ALA A 543 1.06 -39.71 25.29
C ALA A 543 0.14 -38.57 24.83
N GLY A 544 -0.53 -38.69 23.67
CA GLY A 544 -1.46 -37.68 23.15
C GLY A 544 -0.79 -36.39 22.63
N ASN A 545 0.54 -36.37 22.50
CA ASN A 545 1.31 -35.18 22.14
C ASN A 545 1.53 -35.00 20.63
N GLY A 546 1.09 -35.97 19.82
CA GLY A 546 1.31 -35.98 18.37
C GLY A 546 0.52 -34.90 17.63
N PHE A 547 1.16 -34.25 16.67
CA PHE A 547 0.54 -33.37 15.69
C PHE A 547 1.25 -33.53 14.34
N ILE A 548 0.55 -33.21 13.26
CA ILE A 548 1.00 -33.36 11.88
C ILE A 548 0.79 -32.08 11.09
N ALA A 549 1.55 -31.96 10.00
CA ALA A 549 1.33 -30.92 9.00
C ALA A 549 0.77 -31.56 7.73
N THR A 550 -0.53 -31.36 7.47
CA THR A 550 -1.20 -31.79 6.25
C THR A 550 -0.85 -30.80 5.14
N ARG A 551 -0.59 -31.30 3.92
CA ARG A 551 -0.16 -30.47 2.78
C ARG A 551 -0.93 -30.85 1.53
N ARG A 552 -1.38 -29.84 0.79
CA ARG A 552 -2.08 -29.99 -0.48
C ARG A 552 -1.57 -28.95 -1.47
N THR A 553 -1.15 -29.40 -2.65
CA THR A 553 -0.94 -28.50 -3.79
C THR A 553 -2.30 -28.06 -4.30
N LEU A 554 -2.52 -26.75 -4.47
CA LEU A 554 -3.70 -26.22 -5.14
C LEU A 554 -3.44 -26.28 -6.64
N THR A 555 -4.38 -26.86 -7.38
CA THR A 555 -4.16 -27.26 -8.78
C THR A 555 -4.99 -26.47 -9.78
N THR A 556 -6.12 -25.90 -9.37
CA THR A 556 -6.98 -25.07 -10.24
C THR A 556 -7.27 -23.70 -9.64
N THR A 557 -7.66 -22.73 -10.47
CA THR A 557 -8.07 -21.39 -10.01
C THR A 557 -9.15 -21.42 -8.95
N GLY A 558 -10.10 -22.36 -9.03
CA GLY A 558 -11.14 -22.54 -8.00
C GLY A 558 -10.58 -23.03 -6.66
N GLU A 559 -9.57 -23.90 -6.67
CA GLU A 559 -8.85 -24.30 -5.45
C GLU A 559 -7.95 -23.17 -4.92
N GLY A 560 -7.51 -22.26 -5.81
CA GLY A 560 -6.68 -21.11 -5.51
C GLY A 560 -7.39 -19.96 -4.78
N VAL A 561 -8.69 -20.05 -4.52
CA VAL A 561 -9.48 -19.05 -3.76
C VAL A 561 -9.68 -19.55 -2.33
N ARG A 562 -8.92 -18.99 -1.36
CA ARG A 562 -8.84 -19.52 0.01
C ARG A 562 -8.98 -18.44 1.07
N ASP A 563 -9.61 -18.82 2.18
CA ASP A 563 -9.65 -18.03 3.42
C ASP A 563 -8.55 -18.44 4.39
N ALA A 564 -8.09 -17.49 5.20
CA ALA A 564 -7.22 -17.76 6.34
C ALA A 564 -7.94 -18.62 7.39
N ASN A 565 -7.20 -19.52 8.04
CA ASN A 565 -7.71 -20.32 9.15
C ASN A 565 -6.67 -20.32 10.29
N PRO A 566 -6.78 -19.38 11.26
CA PRO A 566 -5.79 -19.27 12.33
C PRO A 566 -5.83 -20.47 13.29
N LEU A 567 -6.97 -21.16 13.42
CA LEU A 567 -7.08 -22.34 14.31
C LEU A 567 -6.32 -23.56 13.78
N ALA A 568 -6.15 -23.66 12.46
CA ALA A 568 -5.36 -24.71 11.81
C ALA A 568 -3.96 -24.22 11.39
N GLU A 569 -3.55 -23.02 11.81
CA GLU A 569 -2.33 -22.35 11.36
C GLU A 569 -2.14 -22.41 9.84
N ARG A 570 -3.24 -22.24 9.08
CA ARG A 570 -3.22 -22.37 7.63
C ARG A 570 -2.22 -21.40 7.03
N SER A 571 -1.40 -21.91 6.13
CA SER A 571 -0.37 -21.13 5.45
C SER A 571 -0.14 -21.63 4.03
N TRP A 572 0.40 -20.76 3.18
CA TRP A 572 0.64 -21.07 1.78
C TRP A 572 2.11 -20.89 1.42
N THR A 573 2.61 -21.74 0.54
CA THR A 573 4.01 -21.74 0.11
C THR A 573 4.06 -21.75 -1.41
N PHE A 574 4.71 -20.75 -2.01
CA PHE A 574 5.08 -20.78 -3.41
C PHE A 574 6.25 -21.73 -3.58
N VAL A 575 6.13 -22.72 -4.45
CA VAL A 575 7.15 -23.75 -4.65
C VAL A 575 7.47 -23.94 -6.12
N ASN A 576 8.68 -24.42 -6.39
CA ASN A 576 9.06 -24.97 -7.68
C ASN A 576 9.22 -26.48 -7.57
N GLU A 577 8.29 -27.22 -8.19
CA GLU A 577 8.27 -28.69 -8.10
C GLU A 577 9.44 -29.35 -8.86
N ASN A 578 10.02 -28.63 -9.82
CA ASN A 578 11.14 -29.08 -10.64
C ASN A 578 12.49 -28.93 -9.92
N SER A 579 12.54 -28.22 -8.78
CA SER A 579 13.76 -28.03 -7.98
C SER A 579 13.55 -28.53 -6.56
N LYS A 580 14.35 -29.52 -6.14
CA LYS A 580 14.20 -30.19 -4.84
C LYS A 580 15.39 -29.93 -3.95
N HIS A 581 15.10 -29.69 -2.68
CA HIS A 581 16.12 -29.60 -1.66
C HIS A 581 16.79 -30.95 -1.43
N TYR A 582 18.13 -30.95 -1.45
CA TYR A 582 18.94 -32.17 -1.47
C TYR A 582 18.67 -33.12 -0.29
N ALA A 583 18.38 -32.59 0.91
CA ALA A 583 18.20 -33.40 2.12
C ALA A 583 16.74 -33.74 2.43
N SER A 584 15.83 -32.77 2.28
CA SER A 584 14.42 -32.97 2.63
C SER A 584 13.61 -33.61 1.50
N GLY A 585 14.13 -33.60 0.26
CA GLY A 585 13.43 -34.04 -0.93
C GLY A 585 12.20 -33.21 -1.28
N LYS A 586 11.95 -32.11 -0.56
CA LYS A 586 10.81 -31.22 -0.77
C LYS A 586 11.14 -30.19 -1.86
N PRO A 587 10.13 -29.73 -2.62
CA PRO A 587 10.27 -28.58 -3.50
C PRO A 587 10.88 -27.38 -2.77
N VAL A 588 11.77 -26.65 -3.44
CA VAL A 588 12.25 -25.35 -2.96
C VAL A 588 11.08 -24.36 -2.95
N GLY A 589 11.00 -23.49 -1.95
CA GLY A 589 9.85 -22.59 -1.83
C GLY A 589 10.06 -21.36 -0.96
N TYR A 590 9.10 -20.44 -1.05
CA TYR A 590 8.93 -19.31 -0.15
C TYR A 590 7.53 -19.36 0.47
N LYS A 591 7.49 -19.42 1.80
CA LYS A 591 6.28 -19.51 2.61
C LYS A 591 5.77 -18.11 2.97
N LEU A 592 4.48 -17.89 2.75
CA LEU A 592 3.75 -16.72 3.21
C LEU A 592 3.42 -16.85 4.71
N MET A 593 3.92 -15.88 5.49
CA MET A 593 3.70 -15.76 6.93
C MET A 593 2.97 -14.43 7.18
N ALA A 594 1.68 -14.50 7.53
CA ALA A 594 0.85 -13.30 7.76
C ALA A 594 -0.17 -13.53 8.88
N ALA A 595 0.27 -14.23 9.94
CA ALA A 595 -0.56 -14.43 11.13
C ALA A 595 -0.99 -13.08 11.71
N GLY A 596 -2.30 -12.91 11.94
CA GLY A 596 -2.87 -11.66 12.45
C GLY A 596 -3.02 -10.54 11.43
N ALA A 597 -2.55 -10.72 10.19
CA ALA A 597 -2.57 -9.68 9.15
C ALA A 597 -3.59 -9.96 8.02
N MET A 598 -4.47 -10.96 8.15
CA MET A 598 -5.47 -11.33 7.13
C MET A 598 -6.90 -11.29 7.71
N PRO A 599 -7.44 -10.11 8.05
CA PRO A 599 -8.83 -10.01 8.45
C PRO A 599 -9.75 -10.35 7.27
N ARG A 600 -10.89 -10.99 7.56
CA ARG A 600 -11.96 -11.15 6.58
C ARG A 600 -12.64 -9.80 6.31
N LEU A 601 -13.23 -9.63 5.13
CA LEU A 601 -14.16 -8.54 4.87
C LEU A 601 -15.39 -8.66 5.80
N LEU A 602 -15.74 -7.57 6.47
CA LEU A 602 -16.91 -7.50 7.35
C LEU A 602 -18.17 -7.03 6.60
N ALA A 603 -18.01 -6.26 5.52
CA ALA A 603 -19.10 -5.97 4.61
C ALA A 603 -19.64 -7.26 3.99
N LYS A 604 -20.96 -7.36 3.82
CA LYS A 604 -21.57 -8.54 3.21
C LYS A 604 -21.09 -8.70 1.76
N HIS A 605 -20.98 -9.94 1.29
CA HIS A 605 -20.46 -10.23 -0.06
C HIS A 605 -21.35 -9.67 -1.20
N ASP A 606 -22.63 -9.38 -0.92
CA ASP A 606 -23.59 -8.74 -1.83
C ASP A 606 -23.63 -7.21 -1.72
N SER A 607 -22.85 -6.62 -0.80
CA SER A 607 -22.75 -5.16 -0.63
C SER A 607 -22.09 -4.48 -1.84
N ILE A 608 -22.30 -3.16 -1.97
CA ILE A 608 -21.64 -2.34 -3.00
C ILE A 608 -20.11 -2.43 -2.84
N THR A 609 -19.61 -2.35 -1.61
CA THR A 609 -18.18 -2.52 -1.29
C THR A 609 -17.64 -3.84 -1.82
N ALA A 610 -18.27 -4.97 -1.46
CA ALA A 610 -17.76 -6.28 -1.84
C ALA A 610 -17.87 -6.54 -3.34
N ARG A 611 -18.92 -6.03 -4.00
CA ARG A 611 -19.06 -6.09 -5.47
C ARG A 611 -17.95 -5.32 -6.18
N ARG A 612 -17.50 -4.18 -5.67
CA ARG A 612 -16.40 -3.39 -6.26
C ARG A 612 -15.01 -3.87 -5.84
N ALA A 613 -14.87 -4.46 -4.65
CA ALA A 613 -13.62 -5.00 -4.12
C ALA A 613 -13.64 -6.54 -4.04
N PRO A 614 -13.79 -7.26 -5.16
CA PRO A 614 -13.92 -8.71 -5.15
C PRO A 614 -12.73 -9.41 -4.48
N PHE A 615 -11.53 -8.84 -4.58
CA PHE A 615 -10.32 -9.36 -3.93
C PHE A 615 -10.46 -9.52 -2.42
N SER A 616 -11.20 -8.62 -1.77
CA SER A 616 -11.32 -8.58 -0.31
C SER A 616 -12.19 -9.70 0.26
N LYS A 617 -12.96 -10.41 -0.57
CA LYS A 617 -13.87 -11.49 -0.14
C LYS A 617 -13.13 -12.73 0.38
N HIS A 618 -11.88 -12.93 -0.04
CA HIS A 618 -11.04 -14.06 0.36
C HIS A 618 -9.62 -13.61 0.67
N ALA A 619 -8.90 -14.40 1.49
CA ALA A 619 -7.55 -14.08 1.94
C ALA A 619 -6.49 -14.30 0.85
N LEU A 620 -6.68 -15.30 -0.02
CA LEU A 620 -5.76 -15.67 -1.08
C LEU A 620 -6.54 -15.96 -2.37
N TRP A 621 -6.00 -15.46 -3.47
CA TRP A 621 -6.39 -15.80 -4.83
C TRP A 621 -5.15 -16.19 -5.61
N THR A 622 -5.16 -17.31 -6.33
CA THR A 622 -4.05 -17.72 -7.20
C THR A 622 -4.59 -18.05 -8.58
N LEU A 623 -3.95 -17.46 -9.60
CA LEU A 623 -4.36 -17.50 -10.99
C LEU A 623 -3.17 -17.81 -11.89
N PRO A 624 -3.38 -18.34 -13.11
CA PRO A 624 -2.37 -18.28 -14.15
C PRO A 624 -1.94 -16.83 -14.41
N TYR A 625 -0.65 -16.61 -14.64
CA TYR A 625 -0.14 -15.31 -15.03
C TYR A 625 -0.75 -14.84 -16.36
N HIS A 626 -0.96 -13.53 -16.48
CA HIS A 626 -1.30 -12.84 -17.72
C HIS A 626 -0.86 -11.38 -17.60
N ASP A 627 -0.30 -10.79 -18.66
CA ASP A 627 0.30 -9.44 -18.60
C ASP A 627 -0.70 -8.34 -18.17
N GLU A 628 -1.97 -8.46 -18.58
CA GLU A 628 -3.03 -7.52 -18.20
C GLU A 628 -3.60 -7.72 -16.79
N ARG A 629 -3.34 -8.86 -16.11
CA ARG A 629 -3.86 -9.11 -14.75
C ARG A 629 -2.99 -8.36 -13.73
N LYS A 630 -3.25 -7.06 -13.58
CA LYS A 630 -2.52 -6.16 -12.66
C LYS A 630 -3.37 -5.74 -11.45
N TYR A 631 -4.60 -5.29 -11.69
CA TYR A 631 -5.42 -4.63 -10.67
C TYR A 631 -6.68 -5.44 -10.35
N PRO A 632 -6.79 -6.02 -9.15
CA PRO A 632 -7.81 -7.04 -8.87
C PRO A 632 -9.24 -6.50 -8.71
N ALA A 633 -9.40 -5.17 -8.56
CA ALA A 633 -10.68 -4.45 -8.66
C ALA A 633 -10.92 -3.83 -10.05
N GLY A 634 -10.01 -4.07 -10.99
CA GLY A 634 -10.00 -3.54 -12.35
C GLY A 634 -9.22 -2.25 -12.55
N LYS A 635 -8.93 -1.96 -13.82
CA LYS A 635 -8.14 -0.79 -14.22
C LYS A 635 -8.82 0.55 -13.86
N TYR A 636 -10.14 0.66 -13.98
CA TYR A 636 -10.88 1.91 -13.78
C TYR A 636 -11.90 1.77 -12.63
N VAL A 637 -11.55 2.28 -11.44
CA VAL A 637 -12.30 2.04 -10.18
C VAL A 637 -13.31 3.13 -9.82
N PRO A 638 -13.04 4.43 -9.99
CA PRO A 638 -14.00 5.48 -9.63
C PRO A 638 -15.37 5.26 -10.27
N GLN A 639 -16.43 5.48 -9.48
CA GLN A 639 -17.83 5.42 -9.96
C GLN A 639 -18.27 4.07 -10.55
N THR A 640 -17.58 2.97 -10.23
CA THR A 640 -18.07 1.63 -10.54
C THR A 640 -19.17 1.22 -9.57
N LEU A 641 -20.11 0.37 -10.01
CA LEU A 641 -21.09 -0.28 -9.12
C LEU A 641 -20.84 -1.79 -9.03
N GLU A 642 -20.49 -2.38 -10.16
CA GLU A 642 -20.20 -3.80 -10.33
C GLU A 642 -18.72 -3.99 -10.59
N ALA A 643 -18.18 -5.16 -10.22
CA ALA A 643 -16.86 -5.57 -10.64
C ALA A 643 -16.80 -5.59 -12.18
N PRO A 644 -15.81 -4.92 -12.81
CA PRO A 644 -15.62 -5.01 -14.24
C PRO A 644 -15.23 -6.44 -14.67
N ASP A 645 -15.35 -6.75 -15.97
CA ASP A 645 -14.89 -8.04 -16.52
C ASP A 645 -13.38 -8.26 -16.26
N ASP A 646 -12.62 -7.16 -16.21
CA ASP A 646 -11.24 -7.15 -15.73
C ASP A 646 -11.19 -7.07 -14.20
N SER A 647 -11.51 -8.16 -13.51
CA SER A 647 -11.44 -8.23 -12.05
C SER A 647 -11.18 -9.65 -11.56
N ILE A 648 -10.72 -9.78 -10.32
CA ILE A 648 -10.20 -11.05 -9.83
C ILE A 648 -11.21 -12.19 -9.82
N GLU A 649 -12.47 -11.93 -9.50
CA GLU A 649 -13.54 -12.94 -9.55
C GLU A 649 -13.80 -13.41 -10.98
N LYS A 650 -13.69 -12.51 -11.96
CA LYS A 650 -13.88 -12.83 -13.37
C LYS A 650 -12.67 -13.58 -13.94
N TRP A 651 -11.47 -13.24 -13.48
CA TRP A 651 -10.24 -13.94 -13.86
C TRP A 651 -10.17 -15.40 -13.36
N VAL A 652 -10.86 -15.74 -12.26
CA VAL A 652 -11.01 -17.13 -11.80
C VAL A 652 -11.77 -17.99 -12.83
N GLY A 653 -12.69 -17.37 -13.58
CA GLY A 653 -13.48 -18.04 -14.62
C GLY A 653 -14.38 -19.13 -14.04
N ASP A 654 -14.37 -20.32 -14.66
CA ASP A 654 -15.12 -21.48 -14.19
C ASP A 654 -14.39 -22.29 -13.10
N GLY A 655 -13.24 -21.80 -12.64
CA GLY A 655 -12.45 -22.42 -11.58
C GLY A 655 -11.56 -23.59 -12.03
N LYS A 656 -11.42 -23.86 -13.34
CA LYS A 656 -10.71 -25.04 -13.86
C LYS A 656 -9.31 -24.78 -14.42
N ASP A 657 -8.94 -23.53 -14.67
CA ASP A 657 -7.62 -23.20 -15.20
C ASP A 657 -6.52 -23.70 -14.26
N SER A 658 -5.46 -24.29 -14.81
CA SER A 658 -4.37 -24.88 -14.01
C SER A 658 -3.52 -23.80 -13.34
N ILE A 659 -3.20 -24.02 -12.06
CA ILE A 659 -2.24 -23.22 -11.28
C ILE A 659 -1.11 -24.07 -10.69
N GLN A 660 -0.96 -25.31 -11.17
CA GLN A 660 0.13 -26.20 -10.78
C GLN A 660 1.23 -26.20 -11.85
N ASN A 661 2.47 -26.00 -11.41
CA ASN A 661 3.70 -26.09 -12.20
C ASN A 661 3.62 -25.28 -13.50
N THR A 662 3.18 -24.03 -13.37
CA THR A 662 2.98 -23.07 -14.46
C THR A 662 3.35 -21.66 -13.97
N ASP A 663 3.35 -20.67 -14.86
CA ASP A 663 3.48 -19.27 -14.45
C ASP A 663 2.19 -18.83 -13.73
N ILE A 664 2.30 -18.41 -12.47
CA ILE A 664 1.18 -18.06 -11.61
C ILE A 664 1.35 -16.65 -11.05
N VAL A 665 0.24 -16.05 -10.61
CA VAL A 665 0.21 -14.82 -9.83
C VAL A 665 -0.79 -14.99 -8.69
N SER A 666 -0.43 -14.49 -7.51
CA SER A 666 -1.32 -14.49 -6.35
C SER A 666 -1.63 -13.08 -5.87
N TYR A 667 -2.86 -12.91 -5.38
CA TYR A 667 -3.32 -11.70 -4.72
C TYR A 667 -3.72 -12.07 -3.30
N ILE A 668 -3.08 -11.45 -2.32
CA ILE A 668 -3.23 -11.76 -0.90
C ILE A 668 -3.90 -10.56 -0.24
N THR A 669 -5.06 -10.78 0.35
CA THR A 669 -5.77 -9.76 1.13
C THR A 669 -5.17 -9.69 2.52
N ILE A 670 -4.54 -8.56 2.83
CA ILE A 670 -3.93 -8.28 4.13
C ILE A 670 -4.50 -6.99 4.71
N GLY A 671 -4.39 -6.77 6.02
CA GLY A 671 -4.93 -5.54 6.61
C GLY A 671 -5.20 -5.59 8.09
N THR A 672 -6.03 -4.64 8.53
CA THR A 672 -6.53 -4.56 9.91
C THR A 672 -8.00 -4.15 9.94
N THR A 673 -8.68 -4.47 11.06
CA THR A 673 -10.00 -3.93 11.39
C THR A 673 -9.82 -2.91 12.49
N HIS A 674 -10.06 -1.65 12.18
CA HIS A 674 -9.82 -0.55 13.09
C HIS A 674 -11.11 -0.21 13.86
N ILE A 675 -11.06 -0.41 15.17
CA ILE A 675 -12.03 0.09 16.14
C ILE A 675 -11.36 1.30 16.80
N PRO A 676 -11.62 2.54 16.35
CA PRO A 676 -10.89 3.71 16.81
C PRO A 676 -11.03 3.90 18.32
N ARG A 677 -10.00 4.49 18.93
CA ARG A 677 -9.95 4.79 20.36
C ARG A 677 -9.61 6.27 20.57
N PRO A 678 -9.92 6.86 21.74
CA PRO A 678 -9.50 8.24 22.05
C PRO A 678 -7.99 8.46 21.90
N GLU A 679 -7.16 7.44 22.15
CA GLU A 679 -5.70 7.51 21.95
C GLU A 679 -5.27 7.69 20.50
N ASP A 680 -6.17 7.43 19.54
CA ASP A 680 -5.92 7.59 18.12
C ASP A 680 -6.20 9.05 17.65
N PHE A 681 -6.62 9.95 18.55
CA PHE A 681 -6.96 11.35 18.28
C PHE A 681 -6.21 12.30 19.25
N PRO A 682 -5.67 13.46 18.81
CA PRO A 682 -5.85 14.12 17.51
C PRO A 682 -5.04 13.58 16.33
N VAL A 683 -4.00 12.78 16.60
CA VAL A 683 -3.18 12.09 15.58
C VAL A 683 -2.90 10.69 16.10
N MET A 684 -3.09 9.70 15.24
CA MET A 684 -3.04 8.28 15.54
C MET A 684 -1.60 7.77 15.64
N PRO A 685 -1.20 7.14 16.77
CA PRO A 685 0.03 6.37 16.83
C PRO A 685 0.05 5.25 15.79
N ALA A 686 1.21 4.98 15.20
CA ALA A 686 1.32 4.01 14.11
C ALA A 686 0.82 2.59 14.48
N GLU A 687 -0.22 2.11 13.80
CA GLU A 687 -0.65 0.70 13.80
C GLU A 687 0.07 -0.04 12.67
N THR A 688 0.52 -1.27 12.89
CA THR A 688 1.40 -1.98 11.94
C THR A 688 0.79 -3.28 11.43
N VAL A 689 0.72 -3.43 10.11
CA VAL A 689 0.41 -4.68 9.40
C VAL A 689 1.71 -5.26 8.84
N ARG A 690 1.97 -6.55 9.05
CA ARG A 690 3.18 -7.22 8.58
C ARG A 690 2.91 -8.54 7.88
N VAL A 691 3.67 -8.79 6.82
CA VAL A 691 3.67 -10.02 6.04
C VAL A 691 5.10 -10.38 5.72
N MET A 692 5.46 -11.67 5.80
CA MET A 692 6.80 -12.14 5.47
C MET A 692 6.75 -13.29 4.46
N LEU A 693 7.61 -13.21 3.45
CA LEU A 693 7.92 -14.28 2.51
C LEU A 693 9.24 -14.92 2.96
N LYS A 694 9.16 -16.15 3.45
CA LYS A 694 10.27 -16.85 4.10
C LYS A 694 10.76 -18.04 3.29
N PRO A 695 12.07 -18.19 3.01
CA PRO A 695 12.59 -19.37 2.33
C PRO A 695 12.30 -20.64 3.13
N VAL A 696 11.76 -21.65 2.47
CA VAL A 696 11.55 -22.99 3.01
C VAL A 696 12.10 -24.01 2.02
N HIS A 697 13.07 -24.81 2.48
CA HIS A 697 13.80 -25.75 1.62
C HIS A 697 14.57 -25.11 0.45
N PHE A 698 14.59 -23.77 0.32
CA PHE A 698 15.22 -23.08 -0.79
C PHE A 698 16.74 -23.19 -0.76
N PHE A 699 17.35 -22.83 0.36
CA PHE A 699 18.79 -22.94 0.60
C PHE A 699 19.15 -24.31 1.17
N SER A 700 20.39 -24.75 0.93
CA SER A 700 20.91 -26.02 1.47
C SER A 700 21.12 -25.98 3.00
N ARG A 701 21.29 -24.78 3.56
CA ARG A 701 21.49 -24.50 4.98
C ARG A 701 21.11 -23.05 5.26
N ASN A 702 21.29 -22.60 6.50
CA ASN A 702 21.14 -21.18 6.84
C ASN A 702 22.03 -20.31 5.91
N PRO A 703 21.46 -19.43 5.07
CA PRO A 703 22.21 -18.65 4.08
C PRO A 703 23.06 -17.54 4.71
N ALA A 704 22.89 -17.29 6.02
CA ALA A 704 23.53 -16.21 6.77
C ALA A 704 24.73 -16.68 7.63
N LEU A 705 25.29 -17.86 7.35
CA LEU A 705 26.42 -18.42 8.10
C LEU A 705 27.77 -17.78 7.77
N ASP A 706 27.90 -17.13 6.62
CA ASP A 706 29.11 -16.41 6.21
C ASP A 706 29.12 -14.95 6.65
N ILE A 707 28.07 -14.49 7.34
CA ILE A 707 28.00 -13.15 7.90
C ILE A 707 28.91 -13.08 9.13
N PRO A 708 29.87 -12.14 9.17
CA PRO A 708 30.85 -12.09 10.24
C PRO A 708 30.20 -11.75 11.58
N SER A 709 30.59 -12.49 12.62
CA SER A 709 30.35 -12.07 14.00
C SER A 709 31.17 -10.80 14.26
N THR A 710 30.49 -9.73 14.68
CA THR A 710 31.13 -8.44 14.96
C THR A 710 30.67 -7.92 16.32
N ALA A 711 31.63 -7.50 17.13
CA ALA A 711 31.38 -6.71 18.33
C ALA A 711 31.51 -5.23 17.98
N ASP A 712 30.39 -4.49 18.05
CA ASP A 712 30.40 -3.04 17.83
C ASP A 712 31.23 -2.35 18.93
N GLN A 713 32.34 -1.75 18.53
CA GLN A 713 33.28 -1.08 19.45
C GLN A 713 32.70 0.23 20.02
N LYS A 714 31.60 0.73 19.47
CA LYS A 714 30.91 1.92 20.00
C LYS A 714 29.84 1.59 21.04
N SER A 715 29.49 0.31 21.21
CA SER A 715 28.55 -0.13 22.23
C SER A 715 29.18 -0.03 23.63
N MET A 716 28.44 0.53 24.59
CA MET A 716 28.92 0.77 25.96
C MET A 716 27.88 0.29 26.99
N ALA A 717 28.34 -0.14 28.17
CA ALA A 717 27.44 -0.44 29.28
C ALA A 717 26.78 0.84 29.80
N ALA A 718 25.45 0.81 29.98
CA ALA A 718 24.71 1.96 30.51
C ALA A 718 25.16 2.36 31.94
N ASN A 719 25.61 1.37 32.72
CA ASN A 719 26.19 1.55 34.06
C ASN A 719 27.62 1.00 34.06
N ALA A 720 28.63 1.87 33.94
CA ALA A 720 30.04 1.52 33.81
C ALA A 720 30.68 0.79 35.02
N SER A 721 29.90 0.48 36.07
CA SER A 721 30.36 -0.19 37.30
C SER A 721 30.23 -1.71 37.27
N GLY A 722 29.65 -2.31 36.21
CA GLY A 722 29.59 -3.75 36.02
C GLY A 722 30.78 -4.26 35.21
N SER A 723 31.38 -5.39 35.60
CA SER A 723 32.29 -6.11 34.71
C SER A 723 31.55 -6.46 33.42
N ASN A 724 32.16 -6.22 32.26
CA ASN A 724 31.65 -6.75 30.99
C ASN A 724 31.57 -8.27 31.14
N GLY A 725 30.36 -8.81 31.24
CA GLY A 725 30.14 -10.24 31.46
C GLY A 725 30.82 -11.05 30.35
N THR A 726 31.62 -12.04 30.75
CA THR A 726 32.10 -13.07 29.82
C THR A 726 30.90 -13.86 29.30
N ALA A 727 30.92 -14.24 28.03
CA ALA A 727 29.85 -15.08 27.46
C ALA A 727 29.72 -16.40 28.24
N ASN A 728 28.52 -17.00 28.22
CA ASN A 728 28.20 -18.29 28.88
C ASN A 728 29.00 -19.51 28.33
N GLY A 729 30.06 -19.30 27.56
CA GLY A 729 30.98 -20.36 27.15
C GLY A 729 31.97 -20.65 28.28
N SER A 730 32.15 -21.93 28.61
CA SER A 730 33.09 -22.34 29.66
C SER A 730 34.57 -22.20 29.23
N ASN A 731 34.83 -21.83 27.97
CA ASN A 731 36.16 -21.52 27.44
C ASN A 731 36.65 -20.09 27.74
N GLY A 732 35.84 -19.26 28.41
CA GLY A 732 36.22 -17.89 28.80
C GLY A 732 36.35 -16.88 27.66
N GLN A 733 36.01 -17.25 26.41
CA GLN A 733 36.04 -16.33 25.27
C GLN A 733 34.68 -15.65 25.06
N ALA A 734 34.71 -14.38 24.60
CA ALA A 734 33.50 -13.66 24.27
C ALA A 734 32.79 -14.27 23.05
N CYS A 735 31.46 -14.18 23.04
CA CYS A 735 30.59 -14.74 21.99
C CYS A 735 30.84 -14.13 20.59
N CYS A 736 31.49 -12.96 20.54
CA CYS A 736 31.82 -12.21 19.33
C CYS A 736 33.34 -11.99 19.18
N ALA A 737 34.17 -12.79 19.85
CA ALA A 737 35.62 -12.73 19.67
C ALA A 737 36.01 -13.44 18.36
N HIS A 738 36.78 -12.73 17.52
CA HIS A 738 37.40 -13.27 16.31
C HIS A 738 38.42 -14.35 16.63
#